data_AF-A0ABD3JRC2-F1
#
_entry.id   AF-A0ABD3JRC2-F1
#
_cell.length_a   1.000
_cell.length_b   1.000
_cell.length_c   1.000
_cell.angle_alpha   90.00
_cell.angle_beta   90.00
_cell.angle_gamma   90.00
#
_symmetry.space_group_name_H-M   'P 1'
#
loop_
_entity.id
_entity.type
_entity.pdbx_description
1 polymer ?
#
loop_
_entity_poly.entity_id
_entity_poly.type
_entity_poly.pdbx_seq_one_letter_code
_entity_poly.pdbx_strand_id
1 'polypeptide(L)'
;MWITGSLDEMGKQLFLILNFVLLWWWSLITISRSYSQNQTDRLALAFFKNAIHEDPFGVLSSWNDSIHHCEWQGVLCSKRHPGRVTSLVLRSQGLEGFLSAHIGNLSFLRVMVLQNNSFHGEIQPQIGNLFQLRNLDLSNNSFGGPIPSNLSHCLNLEILNLIDNQLVGGIHFDLGSLTRLKRLLLSKNSLVGPIPRWIGNLSQLQQLSLAENVLSGEIPKELSRLKRLILFQLFSNKLTDEVPTGILNISCLYVFSVSHNQLWGSFLNDVGITSPSLYFLGASYNLFTGMIPSTLTNATGLELLLLSSNNFHGPIPKNLGRLKGLYIITLGYNHLQDDLSLISSLVNCSNLKTLEMRRNLIHGSLPRSFSNLSTSMKEISLSNNRIQGSIPLALENLFNLSALDLSNNLLTDRLPHSIGTLSNLEQLLLSGNMFTREIPSSIGNITSLGHLDLSSNIFQGYIPQSLGNCKQLIELDLSNNNLSGSVPAEIVGLSSLSIALSLANNNLKGSLPLQVGSLKNLGKLDLSYNRLTGLIPASISECLVLEQLHLEANSFHGQIPEALRPLRGLQELDLSNNNFSGPIPSFLAELPLLEYLNLSFNQLEGQVLERGVFLNASSVSIYGNTKLCGGVPSLKLPLCKSSSSKKSSSTKARVIYWVAGTLLCLALLLLCLSIFYHKKKQTTTIASTSLSFENQFLRISYEELLRATNRFSETNSIGKGRYGTVFKGILDGGATVAIKVLNLMQRGALRSFISECRTLGTIRHRNLVKILSVCSGMDFRGNDFKALIYEFMANESLEEWLRLGTMGRDDECNESRNLRLVQRLNIAIDIATAIEYLHKDCYPAIVHGDLKPSNVLLDNDMVARVGDFGLAKIISTVCVEATGVQDQGSSTSTAVRGSIGYVPPEYGMGHKVSTLGDAYSYGILLLEMFTGKRPTEEAFGHHLNLHNFVQTALPDQAMDIVDLSLLSEAGDRQQEIKIRDCIFSVFEVGVACSMESPLDRMDMTEAIRKLHLIKAGYEAKERRIGM
;
A
#
# COMPACT_ATOMS: atom_id res chain seq x y z
N MET A 1 47.76 53.57 101.59
CA MET A 1 47.71 52.87 100.29
C MET A 1 46.44 52.03 100.23
N TRP A 2 45.88 51.83 99.04
CA TRP A 2 44.48 51.40 98.88
C TRP A 2 44.29 49.89 98.77
N ILE A 3 43.06 49.45 99.06
CA ILE A 3 42.63 48.05 99.15
C ILE A 3 42.62 47.40 97.76
N THR A 4 43.39 46.33 97.57
CA THR A 4 43.44 45.53 96.33
C THR A 4 42.75 44.17 96.52
N GLY A 5 41.42 44.18 96.70
CA GLY A 5 40.59 42.98 96.79
C GLY A 5 39.22 43.17 96.14
N SER A 6 38.94 42.39 95.07
CA SER A 6 37.60 42.15 94.44
C SER A 6 37.71 41.52 93.03
N LEU A 7 38.82 41.76 92.31
CA LEU A 7 38.97 41.41 90.89
C LEU A 7 38.77 39.91 90.56
N ASP A 8 39.21 38.99 91.43
CA ASP A 8 39.06 37.54 91.23
C ASP A 8 37.61 37.05 91.47
N GLU A 9 36.88 37.70 92.38
CA GLU A 9 35.45 37.43 92.62
C GLU A 9 34.57 37.96 91.49
N MET A 10 34.85 39.18 91.00
CA MET A 10 34.21 39.71 89.79
C MET A 10 34.45 38.81 88.58
N GLY A 11 35.68 38.31 88.38
CA GLY A 11 36.00 37.38 87.29
C GLY A 11 35.17 36.08 87.35
N LYS A 12 35.04 35.49 88.54
CA LYS A 12 34.27 34.25 88.76
C LYS A 12 32.76 34.45 88.59
N GLN A 13 32.20 35.55 89.10
CA GLN A 13 30.79 35.86 88.85
C GLN A 13 30.52 36.16 87.37
N LEU A 14 31.39 36.93 86.69
CA LEU A 14 31.21 37.23 85.27
C LEU A 14 31.29 35.95 84.39
N PHE A 15 32.21 35.03 84.71
CA PHE A 15 32.30 33.74 84.03
C PHE A 15 31.08 32.85 84.25
N LEU A 16 30.55 32.79 85.49
CA LEU A 16 29.31 32.07 85.79
C LEU A 16 28.11 32.69 85.06
N ILE A 17 27.98 34.02 85.05
CA ILE A 17 26.90 34.73 84.36
C ILE A 17 26.99 34.52 82.83
N LEU A 18 28.17 34.60 82.21
CA LEU A 18 28.32 34.31 80.78
C LEU A 18 27.93 32.86 80.45
N ASN A 19 28.34 31.88 81.26
CA ASN A 19 27.97 30.48 81.02
C ASN A 19 26.46 30.25 81.24
N PHE A 20 25.84 30.87 82.24
CA PHE A 20 24.39 30.80 82.44
C PHE A 20 23.64 31.45 81.26
N VAL A 21 24.06 32.63 80.80
CA VAL A 21 23.48 33.31 79.64
C VAL A 21 23.66 32.51 78.36
N LEU A 22 24.82 31.88 78.13
CA LEU A 22 25.06 30.99 76.98
C LEU A 22 24.18 29.73 77.02
N LEU A 23 24.03 29.09 78.18
CA LEU A 23 23.13 27.95 78.37
C LEU A 23 21.66 28.36 78.19
N TRP A 24 21.27 29.54 78.68
CA TRP A 24 19.92 30.09 78.48
C TRP A 24 19.67 30.39 77.00
N TRP A 25 20.61 31.03 76.30
CA TRP A 25 20.58 31.20 74.84
C TRP A 25 20.47 29.88 74.10
N TRP A 26 21.26 28.86 74.45
CA TRP A 26 21.19 27.55 73.80
C TRP A 26 19.85 26.84 74.05
N SER A 27 19.27 26.96 75.25
CA SER A 27 17.91 26.46 75.53
C SER A 27 16.84 27.21 74.72
N LEU A 28 16.91 28.54 74.64
CA LEU A 28 15.96 29.35 73.85
C LEU A 28 16.11 29.10 72.34
N ILE A 29 17.32 28.95 71.83
CA ILE A 29 17.60 28.66 70.41
C ILE A 29 17.17 27.24 70.03
N THR A 30 17.30 26.26 70.93
CA THR A 30 16.82 24.87 70.67
C THR A 30 15.29 24.76 70.76
N ILE A 31 14.66 25.39 71.76
CA ILE A 31 13.20 25.43 71.88
C ILE A 31 12.59 26.17 70.68
N SER A 32 13.07 27.38 70.33
CA SER A 32 12.53 28.15 69.20
C SER A 32 12.75 27.49 67.83
N ARG A 33 13.90 26.83 67.59
CA ARG A 33 14.10 26.03 66.35
C ARG A 33 13.10 24.88 66.21
N SER A 34 12.75 24.21 67.31
CA SER A 34 11.76 23.12 67.27
C SER A 34 10.36 23.62 66.90
N TYR A 35 9.95 24.77 67.44
CA TYR A 35 8.65 25.37 67.16
C TYR A 35 8.55 25.92 65.73
N SER A 36 9.63 26.55 65.23
CA SER A 36 9.71 27.13 63.89
C SER A 36 9.61 26.10 62.77
N GLN A 37 10.32 24.96 62.86
CA GLN A 37 10.37 23.98 61.76
C GLN A 37 9.04 23.25 61.51
N ASN A 38 8.21 23.07 62.54
CA ASN A 38 6.90 22.43 62.39
C ASN A 38 5.89 23.32 61.63
N GLN A 39 6.10 24.64 61.63
CA GLN A 39 5.29 25.58 60.86
C GLN A 39 5.63 25.56 59.35
N THR A 40 6.89 25.25 59.00
CA THR A 40 7.36 25.24 57.60
C THR A 40 6.64 24.21 56.74
N ASP A 41 6.51 22.97 57.21
CA ASP A 41 5.85 21.90 56.42
C ASP A 41 4.34 22.19 56.26
N ARG A 42 3.69 22.73 57.32
CA ARG A 42 2.28 23.15 57.28
C ARG A 42 2.03 24.26 56.25
N LEU A 43 2.91 25.27 56.23
CA LEU A 43 2.84 26.37 55.27
C LEU A 43 3.08 25.89 53.82
N ALA A 44 4.02 24.97 53.61
CA ALA A 44 4.25 24.38 52.29
C ALA A 44 3.01 23.62 51.77
N LEU A 45 2.32 22.88 52.64
CA LEU A 45 1.04 22.23 52.30
C LEU A 45 -0.09 23.25 52.05
N ALA A 46 -0.16 24.36 52.80
CA ALA A 46 -1.11 25.43 52.52
C ALA A 46 -0.86 26.11 51.15
N PHE A 47 0.40 26.36 50.80
CA PHE A 47 0.78 26.86 49.47
C PHE A 47 0.58 25.84 48.34
N PHE A 48 0.54 24.54 48.64
CA PHE A 48 0.12 23.50 47.70
C PHE A 48 -1.40 23.55 47.50
N LYS A 49 -2.19 23.57 48.58
CA LYS A 49 -3.65 23.69 48.51
C LYS A 49 -4.11 24.94 47.74
N ASN A 50 -3.46 26.08 47.96
CA ASN A 50 -3.79 27.34 47.25
C ASN A 50 -3.41 27.33 45.75
N ALA A 51 -2.68 26.32 45.27
CA ALA A 51 -2.37 26.10 43.86
C ALA A 51 -3.32 25.09 43.19
N ILE A 52 -4.30 24.58 43.93
CA ILE A 52 -5.41 23.76 43.43
C ILE A 52 -6.58 24.70 43.13
N HIS A 53 -7.17 24.56 41.95
CA HIS A 53 -8.31 25.34 41.47
C HIS A 53 -9.62 24.57 41.62
N GLU A 54 -9.61 23.27 41.34
CA GLU A 54 -10.78 22.39 41.57
C GLU A 54 -10.42 21.18 42.46
N ASP A 55 -11.32 20.87 43.39
CA ASP A 55 -11.29 19.70 44.28
C ASP A 55 -12.70 19.07 44.31
N PRO A 56 -13.11 18.37 43.24
CA PRO A 56 -14.50 17.94 43.04
C PRO A 56 -15.00 16.90 44.04
N PHE A 57 -14.08 16.22 44.75
CA PHE A 57 -14.40 15.28 45.82
C PHE A 57 -14.18 15.85 47.22
N GLY A 58 -13.81 17.13 47.35
CA GLY A 58 -13.63 17.84 48.62
C GLY A 58 -12.53 17.26 49.51
N VAL A 59 -11.51 16.66 48.92
CA VAL A 59 -10.43 15.92 49.61
C VAL A 59 -9.59 16.84 50.50
N LEU A 60 -9.39 18.07 50.07
CA LEU A 60 -8.63 19.10 50.75
C LEU A 60 -9.49 19.88 51.77
N SER A 61 -10.77 19.52 51.96
CA SER A 61 -11.61 20.09 53.04
C SER A 61 -11.03 19.82 54.44
N SER A 62 -10.39 18.65 54.63
CA SER A 62 -9.71 18.31 55.88
C SER A 62 -8.44 19.15 56.13
N TRP A 63 -7.91 19.83 55.11
CA TRP A 63 -6.71 20.67 55.20
C TRP A 63 -7.11 22.07 55.70
N ASN A 64 -7.37 22.18 57.00
CA ASN A 64 -7.85 23.39 57.68
C ASN A 64 -7.13 23.63 59.02
N ASP A 65 -7.30 24.81 59.61
CA ASP A 65 -6.62 25.19 60.86
C ASP A 65 -7.15 24.48 62.13
N SER A 66 -8.25 23.73 62.04
CA SER A 66 -8.85 22.99 63.17
C SER A 66 -8.25 21.59 63.37
N ILE A 67 -7.52 21.07 62.39
CA ILE A 67 -6.92 19.73 62.40
C ILE A 67 -5.41 19.86 62.16
N HIS A 68 -4.59 19.13 62.93
CA HIS A 68 -3.14 19.15 62.76
C HIS A 68 -2.73 18.49 61.42
N HIS A 69 -1.75 19.05 60.71
CA HIS A 69 -1.48 18.68 59.31
C HIS A 69 -0.97 17.26 59.09
N CYS A 70 -0.60 16.55 60.15
CA CYS A 70 -0.26 15.12 60.09
C CYS A 70 -1.50 14.20 60.08
N GLU A 71 -2.71 14.75 60.22
CA GLU A 71 -4.00 14.06 60.15
C GLU A 71 -4.82 14.50 58.92
N TRP A 72 -4.27 15.42 58.09
CA TRP A 72 -4.88 15.84 56.84
C TRP A 72 -4.89 14.70 55.81
N GLN A 73 -5.98 14.56 55.06
CA GLN A 73 -6.16 13.48 54.08
C GLN A 73 -5.02 13.46 53.06
N GLY A 74 -4.39 12.29 52.90
CA GLY A 74 -3.24 12.06 52.02
C GLY A 74 -1.86 12.42 52.61
N VAL A 75 -1.78 12.99 53.81
CA VAL A 75 -0.50 13.40 54.45
C VAL A 75 -0.05 12.37 55.49
N LEU A 76 1.26 12.05 55.53
CA LEU A 76 1.84 11.20 56.57
C LEU A 76 3.12 11.80 57.16
N CYS A 77 3.15 11.99 58.48
CA CYS A 77 4.32 12.51 59.20
C CYS A 77 5.26 11.44 59.79
N SER A 78 6.48 11.86 60.09
CA SER A 78 7.53 11.02 60.68
C SER A 78 7.24 10.65 62.14
N LYS A 79 7.13 9.34 62.41
CA LYS A 79 7.08 8.81 63.80
C LYS A 79 8.33 9.11 64.65
N ARG A 80 9.45 9.56 64.05
CA ARG A 80 10.69 9.95 64.76
C ARG A 80 10.87 11.47 64.87
N HIS A 81 10.14 12.25 64.07
CA HIS A 81 10.23 13.71 64.03
C HIS A 81 8.80 14.26 63.88
N PRO A 82 8.03 14.35 64.98
CA PRO A 82 6.64 14.81 64.95
C PRO A 82 6.50 16.15 64.24
N GLY A 83 5.43 16.31 63.45
CA GLY A 83 5.20 17.50 62.61
C GLY A 83 5.90 17.46 61.24
N ARG A 84 6.94 16.64 61.03
CA ARG A 84 7.66 16.59 59.74
C ARG A 84 7.03 15.62 58.75
N VAL A 85 6.66 16.12 57.56
CA VAL A 85 5.94 15.36 56.52
C VAL A 85 6.89 14.41 55.79
N THR A 86 6.42 13.18 55.53
CA THR A 86 7.19 12.09 54.91
C THR A 86 6.51 11.43 53.71
N SER A 87 5.18 11.52 53.61
CA SER A 87 4.42 11.09 52.44
C SER A 87 3.34 12.10 52.10
N LEU A 88 3.10 12.31 50.81
CA LEU A 88 1.94 13.00 50.24
C LEU A 88 1.36 12.11 49.14
N VAL A 89 0.12 11.64 49.32
CA VAL A 89 -0.56 10.70 48.42
C VAL A 89 -1.98 11.20 48.15
N LEU A 90 -2.20 11.73 46.95
CA LEU A 90 -3.46 12.27 46.45
C LEU A 90 -3.76 11.68 45.06
N ARG A 91 -3.71 10.34 44.96
CA ARG A 91 -3.96 9.60 43.71
C ARG A 91 -5.45 9.56 43.37
N SER A 92 -5.81 9.81 42.11
CA SER A 92 -7.20 9.66 41.62
C SER A 92 -8.21 10.49 42.43
N GLN A 93 -7.85 11.74 42.73
CA GLN A 93 -8.63 12.67 43.54
C GLN A 93 -9.26 13.82 42.72
N GLY A 94 -9.16 13.77 41.39
CA GLY A 94 -9.78 14.76 40.48
C GLY A 94 -9.25 16.19 40.61
N LEU A 95 -8.07 16.37 41.23
CA LEU A 95 -7.55 17.70 41.55
C LEU A 95 -7.05 18.42 40.29
N GLU A 96 -7.49 19.66 40.08
CA GLU A 96 -6.98 20.54 39.00
C GLU A 96 -6.17 21.70 39.57
N GLY A 97 -5.09 22.07 38.88
CA GLY A 97 -4.18 23.15 39.31
C GLY A 97 -2.72 22.85 38.98
N PHE A 98 -1.79 23.47 39.71
CA PHE A 98 -0.35 23.37 39.42
C PHE A 98 0.50 22.97 40.63
N LEU A 99 1.67 22.39 40.39
CA LEU A 99 2.59 21.96 41.45
C LEU A 99 3.35 23.16 42.05
N SER A 100 2.82 23.72 43.14
CA SER A 100 3.42 24.86 43.85
C SER A 100 4.90 24.62 44.23
N ALA A 101 5.79 25.54 43.83
CA ALA A 101 7.23 25.46 44.11
C ALA A 101 7.57 25.34 45.61
N HIS A 102 6.67 25.79 46.50
CA HIS A 102 6.78 25.64 47.95
C HIS A 102 6.82 24.18 48.42
N ILE A 103 6.41 23.22 47.59
CA ILE A 103 6.49 21.79 47.89
C ILE A 103 7.93 21.35 48.20
N GLY A 104 8.94 22.01 47.62
CA GLY A 104 10.36 21.78 47.88
C GLY A 104 10.82 22.06 49.32
N ASN A 105 9.99 22.74 50.14
CA ASN A 105 10.29 22.97 51.55
C ASN A 105 10.05 21.73 52.43
N LEU A 106 9.32 20.71 51.92
CA LEU A 106 9.04 19.44 52.61
C LEU A 106 10.27 18.53 52.67
N SER A 107 11.33 19.00 53.31
CA SER A 107 12.68 18.38 53.39
C SER A 107 12.76 16.98 54.03
N PHE A 108 11.64 16.44 54.54
CA PHE A 108 11.49 15.07 55.03
C PHE A 108 10.68 14.15 54.11
N LEU A 109 10.13 14.66 53.00
CA LEU A 109 9.30 13.91 52.06
C LEU A 109 10.10 12.78 51.40
N ARG A 110 9.49 11.60 51.36
CA ARG A 110 10.04 10.36 50.79
C ARG A 110 9.17 9.80 49.67
N VAL A 111 7.88 10.10 49.70
CA VAL A 111 6.89 9.64 48.72
C VAL A 111 6.00 10.82 48.35
N MET A 112 5.92 11.12 47.05
CA MET A 112 4.96 12.03 46.46
C MET A 112 4.21 11.26 45.36
N VAL A 113 2.89 11.13 45.49
CA VAL A 113 2.03 10.46 44.51
C VAL A 113 0.83 11.37 44.22
N LEU A 114 0.84 12.02 43.06
CA LEU A 114 -0.23 12.86 42.51
C LEU A 114 -0.84 12.23 41.25
N GLN A 115 -0.67 10.91 41.08
CA GLN A 115 -1.09 10.15 39.92
C GLN A 115 -2.60 10.29 39.61
N ASN A 116 -2.95 10.41 38.33
CA ASN A 116 -4.33 10.40 37.83
C ASN A 116 -5.17 11.57 38.35
N ASN A 117 -4.78 12.80 38.00
CA ASN A 117 -5.48 14.05 38.30
C ASN A 117 -5.35 15.01 37.09
N SER A 118 -5.73 16.27 37.25
CA SER A 118 -5.68 17.32 36.21
C SER A 118 -4.55 18.33 36.47
N PHE A 119 -3.42 17.92 37.07
CA PHE A 119 -2.31 18.86 37.32
C PHE A 119 -1.68 19.32 36.01
N HIS A 120 -1.44 20.62 35.86
CA HIS A 120 -0.89 21.24 34.66
C HIS A 120 0.27 22.22 34.97
N GLY A 121 0.91 22.74 33.91
CA GLY A 121 2.09 23.60 34.02
C GLY A 121 3.39 22.83 34.23
N GLU A 122 4.48 23.52 34.59
CA GLU A 122 5.81 22.91 34.68
C GLU A 122 6.12 22.29 36.05
N ILE A 123 6.86 21.17 36.04
CA ILE A 123 7.40 20.54 37.25
C ILE A 123 8.50 21.45 37.82
N GLN A 124 8.19 22.12 38.93
CA GLN A 124 9.03 23.19 39.47
C GLN A 124 10.43 22.72 39.93
N PRO A 125 11.54 23.39 39.56
CA PRO A 125 12.91 23.01 39.91
C PRO A 125 13.18 22.79 41.40
N GLN A 126 12.42 23.44 42.28
CA GLN A 126 12.48 23.33 43.74
C GLN A 126 12.17 21.90 44.23
N ILE A 127 11.60 21.04 43.39
CA ILE A 127 11.46 19.59 43.66
C ILE A 127 12.82 18.93 43.97
N GLY A 128 13.93 19.48 43.45
CA GLY A 128 15.29 19.04 43.76
C GLY A 128 15.73 19.26 45.23
N ASN A 129 15.02 20.07 45.99
CA ASN A 129 15.29 20.28 47.43
C ASN A 129 14.82 19.11 48.31
N LEU A 130 14.09 18.14 47.72
CA LEU A 130 13.53 16.99 48.42
C LEU A 130 14.58 15.87 48.56
N PHE A 131 15.69 16.14 49.24
CA PHE A 131 16.85 15.23 49.32
C PHE A 131 16.55 13.82 49.89
N GLN A 132 15.41 13.64 50.58
CA GLN A 132 14.96 12.34 51.10
C GLN A 132 14.00 11.58 50.14
N LEU A 133 13.62 12.16 49.00
CA LEU A 133 12.62 11.61 48.07
C LEU A 133 13.08 10.26 47.51
N ARG A 134 12.16 9.29 47.48
CA ARG A 134 12.35 7.90 47.01
C ARG A 134 11.37 7.52 45.92
N ASN A 135 10.13 7.99 46.03
CA ASN A 135 9.10 7.76 45.02
C ASN A 135 8.51 9.11 44.61
N LEU A 136 8.60 9.43 43.32
CA LEU A 136 7.89 10.52 42.68
C LEU A 136 7.02 9.93 41.57
N ASP A 137 5.70 10.00 41.77
CA ASP A 137 4.70 9.56 40.79
C ASP A 137 3.73 10.70 40.48
N LEU A 138 3.89 11.27 39.28
CA LEU A 138 3.05 12.33 38.71
C LEU A 138 2.29 11.83 37.47
N SER A 139 2.19 10.50 37.28
CA SER A 139 1.68 9.92 36.03
C SER A 139 0.18 10.15 35.81
N ASN A 140 -0.25 10.22 34.55
CA ASN A 140 -1.60 10.59 34.13
C ASN A 140 -2.03 11.97 34.69
N ASN A 141 -1.42 13.01 34.12
CA ASN A 141 -1.66 14.43 34.39
C ASN A 141 -1.36 15.24 33.10
N SER A 142 -1.38 16.58 33.18
CA SER A 142 -1.08 17.50 32.08
C SER A 142 0.19 18.32 32.33
N PHE A 143 1.20 17.78 33.04
CA PHE A 143 2.46 18.49 33.27
C PHE A 143 3.21 18.71 31.96
N GLY A 144 3.58 19.96 31.68
CA GLY A 144 4.34 20.39 30.51
C GLY A 144 5.75 20.87 30.86
N GLY A 145 6.42 21.43 29.85
CA GLY A 145 7.80 21.92 29.99
C GLY A 145 8.84 20.79 30.05
N PRO A 146 10.11 21.12 30.31
CA PRO A 146 11.19 20.14 30.41
C PRO A 146 11.22 19.39 31.74
N ILE A 147 11.76 18.17 31.75
CA ILE A 147 12.07 17.46 33.00
C ILE A 147 13.17 18.25 33.75
N PRO A 148 12.92 18.74 34.98
CA PRO A 148 13.87 19.62 35.67
C PRO A 148 15.14 18.87 36.10
N SER A 149 16.30 19.33 35.63
CA SER A 149 17.61 18.72 35.93
C SER A 149 17.93 18.69 37.42
N ASN A 150 17.35 19.61 38.21
CA ASN A 150 17.43 19.65 39.67
C ASN A 150 16.95 18.37 40.37
N LEU A 151 16.16 17.51 39.70
CA LEU A 151 15.83 16.17 40.21
C LEU A 151 17.08 15.32 40.51
N SER A 152 18.21 15.59 39.85
CA SER A 152 19.53 14.98 40.13
C SER A 152 20.01 15.13 41.58
N HIS A 153 19.51 16.13 42.32
CA HIS A 153 19.80 16.31 43.75
C HIS A 153 19.07 15.30 44.65
N CYS A 154 18.01 14.66 44.16
CA CYS A 154 17.24 13.65 44.89
C CYS A 154 17.94 12.28 44.89
N LEU A 155 19.18 12.20 45.39
CA LEU A 155 20.05 11.01 45.35
C LEU A 155 19.46 9.74 46.02
N ASN A 156 18.33 9.86 46.72
CA ASN A 156 17.59 8.74 47.30
C ASN A 156 16.50 8.16 46.36
N LEU A 157 16.29 8.72 45.17
CA LEU A 157 15.17 8.36 44.30
C LEU A 157 15.28 6.91 43.79
N GLU A 158 14.26 6.11 44.08
CA GLU A 158 14.11 4.71 43.68
C GLU A 158 13.09 4.57 42.52
N ILE A 159 12.12 5.49 42.42
CA ILE A 159 11.06 5.51 41.40
C ILE A 159 10.86 6.95 40.89
N LEU A 160 10.95 7.13 39.58
CA LEU A 160 10.52 8.32 38.86
C LEU A 160 9.47 7.90 37.81
N ASN A 161 8.22 8.30 38.03
CA ASN A 161 7.10 8.01 37.14
C ASN A 161 6.39 9.28 36.69
N LEU A 162 6.56 9.61 35.41
CA LEU A 162 6.00 10.76 34.70
C LEU A 162 5.20 10.31 33.45
N ILE A 163 4.73 9.04 33.40
CA ILE A 163 3.95 8.50 32.29
C ILE A 163 2.67 9.30 32.04
N ASP A 164 2.21 9.43 30.78
CA ASP A 164 0.97 10.14 30.38
C ASP A 164 0.98 11.59 30.90
N ASN A 165 1.77 12.43 30.23
CA ASN A 165 1.93 13.87 30.50
C ASN A 165 2.31 14.62 29.19
N GLN A 166 2.53 15.93 29.29
CA GLN A 166 2.83 16.83 28.15
C GLN A 166 4.30 17.30 28.14
N LEU A 167 5.23 16.54 28.74
CA LEU A 167 6.62 16.94 28.92
C LEU A 167 7.37 16.98 27.59
N VAL A 168 8.25 17.98 27.44
CA VAL A 168 9.00 18.28 26.20
C VAL A 168 10.51 18.30 26.44
N GLY A 169 11.29 18.39 25.36
CA GLY A 169 12.75 18.50 25.44
C GLY A 169 13.46 17.17 25.65
N GLY A 170 14.76 17.23 25.93
CA GLY A 170 15.62 16.05 26.08
C GLY A 170 15.76 15.56 27.53
N ILE A 171 16.04 14.27 27.69
CA ILE A 171 16.28 13.65 29.00
C ILE A 171 17.65 14.12 29.54
N HIS A 172 17.65 15.07 30.50
CA HIS A 172 18.86 15.78 30.93
C HIS A 172 19.94 14.88 31.55
N PHE A 173 21.21 15.23 31.35
CA PHE A 173 22.32 14.32 31.70
C PHE A 173 22.59 14.18 33.20
N ASP A 174 22.26 15.19 34.00
CA ASP A 174 22.45 15.15 35.47
C ASP A 174 21.64 14.04 36.14
N LEU A 175 20.55 13.57 35.52
CA LEU A 175 19.73 12.46 36.02
C LEU A 175 20.53 11.14 36.15
N GLY A 176 21.69 11.04 35.51
CA GLY A 176 22.66 9.97 35.73
C GLY A 176 23.24 9.89 37.16
N SER A 177 23.06 10.93 37.99
CA SER A 177 23.41 10.89 39.42
C SER A 177 22.55 9.92 40.23
N LEU A 178 21.35 9.59 39.74
CA LEU A 178 20.31 8.86 40.45
C LEU A 178 20.55 7.35 40.50
N THR A 179 21.74 6.96 40.97
CA THR A 179 22.25 5.57 41.01
C THR A 179 21.39 4.56 41.79
N ARG A 180 20.41 5.03 42.57
CA ARG A 180 19.43 4.20 43.30
C ARG A 180 18.15 3.91 42.51
N LEU A 181 17.97 4.51 41.34
CA LEU A 181 16.75 4.44 40.55
C LEU A 181 16.49 3.00 40.05
N LYS A 182 15.33 2.46 40.38
CA LYS A 182 14.82 1.15 39.98
C LYS A 182 13.81 1.24 38.84
N ARG A 183 13.07 2.35 38.75
CA ARG A 183 12.02 2.57 37.76
C ARG A 183 12.18 3.97 37.14
N LEU A 184 12.47 4.02 35.85
CA LEU A 184 12.51 5.24 35.04
C LEU A 184 11.40 5.15 33.98
N LEU A 185 10.32 5.88 34.23
CA LEU A 185 9.05 5.73 33.51
C LEU A 185 8.62 7.10 32.97
N LEU A 186 8.86 7.34 31.68
CA LEU A 186 8.67 8.62 30.98
C LEU A 186 7.80 8.49 29.71
N SER A 187 7.08 7.37 29.57
CA SER A 187 6.30 7.06 28.35
C SER A 187 5.11 7.99 28.16
N LYS A 188 4.60 8.12 26.93
CA LYS A 188 3.50 9.03 26.58
C LYS A 188 3.77 10.48 27.00
N ASN A 189 4.75 11.06 26.33
CA ASN A 189 5.15 12.46 26.46
C ASN A 189 5.64 12.96 25.09
N SER A 190 6.10 14.21 25.00
CA SER A 190 6.69 14.82 23.80
C SER A 190 8.21 15.00 23.91
N LEU A 191 8.90 14.04 24.56
CA LEU A 191 10.36 14.08 24.72
C LEU A 191 11.07 13.83 23.39
N VAL A 192 12.21 14.50 23.18
CA VAL A 192 12.95 14.56 21.91
C VAL A 192 14.44 14.25 22.09
N GLY A 193 15.07 13.80 21.00
CA GLY A 193 16.52 13.55 20.96
C GLY A 193 16.92 12.15 21.43
N PRO A 194 18.23 11.90 21.65
CA PRO A 194 18.75 10.57 21.88
C PRO A 194 18.46 10.01 23.27
N ILE A 195 18.28 8.70 23.35
CA ILE A 195 18.30 7.97 24.62
C ILE A 195 19.69 8.13 25.24
N PRO A 196 19.83 8.70 26.45
CA PRO A 196 21.15 8.99 26.98
C PRO A 196 21.94 7.75 27.43
N ARG A 197 23.20 7.64 26.99
CA ARG A 197 24.09 6.50 27.29
C ARG A 197 24.31 6.25 28.80
N TRP A 198 24.17 7.28 29.65
CA TRP A 198 24.33 7.14 31.11
C TRP A 198 23.25 6.28 31.77
N ILE A 199 22.09 6.06 31.14
CA ILE A 199 21.04 5.17 31.68
C ILE A 199 21.62 3.76 31.90
N GLY A 200 22.54 3.29 31.05
CA GLY A 200 23.24 2.01 31.19
C GLY A 200 24.16 1.89 32.42
N ASN A 201 24.42 2.98 33.15
CA ASN A 201 25.19 2.96 34.40
C ASN A 201 24.27 2.82 35.64
N LEU A 202 22.94 2.90 35.49
CA LEU A 202 21.98 2.75 36.59
C LEU A 202 21.81 1.27 36.99
N SER A 203 22.82 0.71 37.67
CA SER A 203 22.90 -0.73 38.03
C SER A 203 21.69 -1.31 38.80
N GLN A 204 20.84 -0.46 39.38
CA GLN A 204 19.63 -0.84 40.11
C GLN A 204 18.36 -0.85 39.25
N LEU A 205 18.43 -0.42 37.99
CA LEU A 205 17.26 -0.24 37.13
C LEU A 205 16.62 -1.59 36.76
N GLN A 206 15.32 -1.68 37.04
CA GLN A 206 14.45 -2.84 36.80
C GLN A 206 13.40 -2.54 35.72
N GLN A 207 12.98 -1.28 35.57
CA GLN A 207 12.01 -0.86 34.56
C GLN A 207 12.49 0.41 33.86
N LEU A 208 12.60 0.33 32.53
CA LEU A 208 12.87 1.45 31.64
C LEU A 208 11.74 1.55 30.61
N SER A 209 10.95 2.63 30.68
CA SER A 209 9.82 2.86 29.79
C SER A 209 9.89 4.26 29.21
N LEU A 210 10.29 4.37 27.94
CA LEU A 210 10.41 5.61 27.15
C LEU A 210 9.50 5.58 25.90
N ALA A 211 8.53 4.67 25.86
CA ALA A 211 7.62 4.48 24.74
C ALA A 211 6.71 5.70 24.48
N GLU A 212 6.09 5.78 23.31
CA GLU A 212 5.13 6.83 22.93
C GLU A 212 5.72 8.24 23.17
N ASN A 213 6.81 8.53 22.46
CA ASN A 213 7.57 9.78 22.54
C ASN A 213 8.14 10.13 21.14
N VAL A 214 9.00 11.15 21.06
CA VAL A 214 9.64 11.61 19.82
C VAL A 214 11.17 11.48 19.89
N LEU A 215 11.66 10.48 20.64
CA LEU A 215 13.08 10.18 20.79
C LEU A 215 13.67 9.62 19.48
N SER A 216 14.95 9.87 19.21
CA SER A 216 15.60 9.56 17.93
C SER A 216 17.05 9.10 18.06
N GLY A 217 17.59 8.46 17.03
CA GLY A 217 18.97 7.94 17.02
C GLY A 217 19.10 6.53 17.61
N GLU A 218 20.35 6.09 17.81
CA GLU A 218 20.71 4.75 18.28
C GLU A 218 20.09 4.38 19.65
N ILE A 219 19.88 3.09 19.88
CA ILE A 219 19.68 2.52 21.23
C ILE A 219 21.06 2.30 21.86
N PRO A 220 21.44 2.98 22.96
CA PRO A 220 22.79 2.85 23.51
C PRO A 220 23.16 1.43 23.95
N LYS A 221 24.28 0.92 23.42
CA LYS A 221 24.85 -0.38 23.80
C LYS A 221 25.12 -0.51 25.30
N GLU A 222 25.36 0.60 25.99
CA GLU A 222 25.51 0.69 27.45
C GLU A 222 24.32 0.10 28.22
N LEU A 223 23.10 0.12 27.64
CA LEU A 223 21.90 -0.46 28.26
C LEU A 223 22.02 -1.99 28.48
N SER A 224 22.86 -2.68 27.71
CA SER A 224 23.21 -4.09 27.89
C SER A 224 23.85 -4.42 29.25
N ARG A 225 24.33 -3.40 29.99
CA ARG A 225 24.90 -3.52 31.34
C ARG A 225 23.83 -3.70 32.43
N LEU A 226 22.56 -3.42 32.13
CA LEU A 226 21.46 -3.40 33.11
C LEU A 226 20.98 -4.81 33.50
N LYS A 227 21.83 -5.59 34.18
CA LYS A 227 21.55 -7.00 34.53
C LYS A 227 20.40 -7.23 35.52
N ARG A 228 19.73 -6.16 35.97
CA ARG A 228 18.51 -6.20 36.80
C ARG A 228 17.23 -5.80 36.05
N LEU A 229 17.33 -5.50 34.75
CA LEU A 229 16.22 -5.04 33.92
C LEU A 229 15.20 -6.17 33.69
N ILE A 230 13.92 -5.84 33.91
CA ILE A 230 12.75 -6.72 33.80
C ILE A 230 11.83 -6.22 32.67
N LEU A 231 11.66 -4.89 32.58
CA LEU A 231 10.83 -4.22 31.57
C LEU A 231 11.67 -3.24 30.76
N PHE A 232 11.65 -3.41 29.45
CA PHE A 232 12.28 -2.55 28.45
C PHE A 232 11.25 -2.17 27.39
N GLN A 233 10.77 -0.93 27.41
CA GLN A 233 9.72 -0.44 26.50
C GLN A 233 10.15 0.89 25.85
N LEU A 234 10.44 0.84 24.54
CA LEU A 234 10.86 1.96 23.70
C LEU A 234 9.95 2.15 22.46
N PHE A 235 8.83 1.44 22.40
CA PHE A 235 7.94 1.42 21.23
C PHE A 235 7.34 2.79 20.91
N SER A 236 6.94 3.02 19.65
CA SER A 236 6.38 4.29 19.17
C SER A 236 7.31 5.50 19.44
N ASN A 237 8.45 5.50 18.75
CA ASN A 237 9.45 6.57 18.74
C ASN A 237 10.04 6.73 17.31
N LYS A 238 11.16 7.44 17.17
CA LYS A 238 11.92 7.61 15.91
C LYS A 238 13.35 7.06 16.03
N LEU A 239 13.52 5.98 16.80
CA LEU A 239 14.82 5.35 17.05
C LEU A 239 15.34 4.65 15.78
N THR A 240 16.65 4.70 15.58
CA THR A 240 17.35 4.19 14.40
C THR A 240 18.40 3.15 14.79
N ASP A 241 19.02 2.55 13.77
CA ASP A 241 20.17 1.64 13.91
C ASP A 241 19.81 0.27 14.53
N GLU A 242 20.82 -0.56 14.80
CA GLU A 242 20.60 -1.91 15.31
C GLU A 242 20.29 -1.91 16.82
N VAL A 243 19.41 -2.83 17.24
CA VAL A 243 19.21 -3.12 18.66
C VAL A 243 20.47 -3.84 19.21
N PRO A 244 21.12 -3.34 20.29
CA PRO A 244 22.26 -4.01 20.89
C PRO A 244 21.91 -5.42 21.39
N THR A 245 22.54 -6.46 20.80
CA THR A 245 22.30 -7.89 21.11
C THR A 245 22.46 -8.23 22.60
N GLY A 246 23.31 -7.49 23.31
CA GLY A 246 23.52 -7.62 24.75
C GLY A 246 22.29 -7.32 25.63
N ILE A 247 21.21 -6.74 25.08
CA ILE A 247 19.96 -6.46 25.79
C ILE A 247 19.10 -7.73 25.93
N LEU A 248 18.93 -8.53 24.86
CA LEU A 248 18.22 -9.82 24.96
C LEU A 248 18.97 -10.86 25.82
N ASN A 249 20.28 -10.62 26.04
CA ASN A 249 21.13 -11.35 26.97
C ASN A 249 21.04 -10.89 28.45
N ILE A 250 19.89 -10.36 28.86
CA ILE A 250 19.58 -10.04 30.26
C ILE A 250 18.60 -11.10 30.79
N SER A 251 19.06 -11.99 31.67
CA SER A 251 18.28 -13.15 32.16
C SER A 251 17.04 -12.79 33.00
N CYS A 252 16.98 -11.57 33.52
CA CYS A 252 15.82 -11.02 34.25
C CYS A 252 14.74 -10.43 33.33
N LEU A 253 14.99 -10.32 32.02
CA LEU A 253 14.12 -9.60 31.08
C LEU A 253 12.81 -10.38 30.84
N TYR A 254 11.69 -9.73 31.14
CA TYR A 254 10.34 -10.27 31.06
C TYR A 254 9.52 -9.62 29.93
N VAL A 255 9.70 -8.31 29.70
CA VAL A 255 9.09 -7.56 28.60
C VAL A 255 10.17 -6.83 27.80
N PHE A 256 10.24 -7.12 26.51
CA PHE A 256 11.01 -6.38 25.51
C PHE A 256 10.06 -5.83 24.44
N SER A 257 9.99 -4.50 24.29
CA SER A 257 9.14 -3.85 23.28
C SER A 257 9.86 -2.67 22.61
N VAL A 258 10.09 -2.77 21.29
CA VAL A 258 10.70 -1.73 20.44
C VAL A 258 9.89 -1.43 19.17
N SER A 259 8.65 -1.93 19.10
CA SER A 259 7.76 -1.78 17.94
C SER A 259 7.53 -0.32 17.51
N HIS A 260 7.18 -0.06 16.24
CA HIS A 260 6.95 1.29 15.70
C HIS A 260 8.17 2.21 15.87
N ASN A 261 9.28 1.85 15.24
CA ASN A 261 10.51 2.65 15.15
C ASN A 261 11.14 2.49 13.74
N GLN A 262 12.39 2.92 13.56
CA GLN A 262 13.16 2.80 12.31
C GLN A 262 14.40 1.91 12.50
N LEU A 263 14.29 0.93 13.40
CA LEU A 263 15.38 0.02 13.78
C LEU A 263 15.57 -1.06 12.70
N TRP A 264 16.82 -1.47 12.47
CA TRP A 264 17.18 -2.47 11.46
C TRP A 264 18.14 -3.54 12.01
N GLY A 265 18.59 -4.44 11.14
CA GLY A 265 19.54 -5.51 11.49
C GLY A 265 18.90 -6.76 12.09
N SER A 266 19.74 -7.71 12.53
CA SER A 266 19.33 -9.05 12.97
C SER A 266 19.45 -9.22 14.50
N PHE A 267 18.60 -8.54 15.26
CA PHE A 267 18.73 -8.49 16.73
C PHE A 267 18.41 -9.80 17.46
N LEU A 268 17.70 -10.73 16.82
CA LEU A 268 17.19 -11.95 17.46
C LEU A 268 18.24 -13.06 17.68
N ASN A 269 19.44 -12.97 17.10
CA ASN A 269 20.38 -14.10 16.97
C ASN A 269 20.67 -14.87 18.29
N ASP A 270 20.75 -14.19 19.43
CA ASP A 270 21.03 -14.79 20.74
C ASP A 270 19.77 -15.14 21.58
N VAL A 271 18.56 -14.89 21.06
CA VAL A 271 17.32 -14.97 21.85
C VAL A 271 17.06 -16.40 22.37
N GLY A 272 16.62 -16.50 23.62
CA GLY A 272 16.32 -17.78 24.27
C GLY A 272 17.55 -18.58 24.75
N ILE A 273 18.79 -18.12 24.49
CA ILE A 273 20.00 -18.76 25.05
C ILE A 273 20.14 -18.45 26.55
N THR A 274 19.78 -17.23 26.96
CA THR A 274 20.06 -16.68 28.31
C THR A 274 18.82 -16.11 29.01
N SER A 275 17.70 -15.98 28.30
CA SER A 275 16.47 -15.30 28.73
C SER A 275 15.23 -16.22 28.69
N PRO A 276 15.20 -17.32 29.47
CA PRO A 276 14.07 -18.26 29.50
C PRO A 276 12.77 -17.64 30.06
N SER A 277 12.91 -16.55 30.82
CA SER A 277 11.85 -15.81 31.51
C SER A 277 11.11 -14.79 30.62
N LEU A 278 11.50 -14.63 29.35
CA LEU A 278 10.95 -13.62 28.45
C LEU A 278 9.49 -13.95 28.11
N TYR A 279 8.55 -13.10 28.52
CA TYR A 279 7.10 -13.28 28.36
C TYR A 279 6.53 -12.54 27.14
N PHE A 280 7.05 -11.33 26.88
CA PHE A 280 6.63 -10.48 25.75
C PHE A 280 7.84 -10.07 24.91
N LEU A 281 7.76 -10.34 23.60
CA LEU A 281 8.74 -9.97 22.59
C LEU A 281 8.05 -9.20 21.46
N GLY A 282 8.12 -7.87 21.51
CA GLY A 282 7.52 -6.97 20.52
C GLY A 282 8.56 -6.16 19.74
N ALA A 283 8.56 -6.32 18.43
CA ALA A 283 9.43 -5.59 17.50
C ALA A 283 8.73 -5.19 16.19
N SER A 284 7.39 -5.30 16.14
CA SER A 284 6.58 -5.04 14.94
C SER A 284 6.73 -3.62 14.41
N TYR A 285 6.51 -3.40 13.11
CA TYR A 285 6.65 -2.09 12.45
C TYR A 285 8.04 -1.48 12.65
N ASN A 286 9.04 -2.15 12.08
CA ASN A 286 10.45 -1.74 12.01
C ASN A 286 11.03 -2.19 10.65
N LEU A 287 12.36 -2.15 10.50
CA LEU A 287 13.09 -2.57 9.31
C LEU A 287 13.98 -3.80 9.56
N PHE A 288 13.70 -4.60 10.61
CA PHE A 288 14.53 -5.73 11.02
C PHE A 288 14.64 -6.81 9.94
N THR A 289 15.81 -7.45 9.87
CA THR A 289 16.20 -8.45 8.87
C THR A 289 16.70 -9.73 9.53
N GLY A 290 17.05 -10.75 8.73
CA GLY A 290 17.54 -12.03 9.22
C GLY A 290 16.42 -13.05 9.46
N MET A 291 16.79 -14.16 10.11
CA MET A 291 15.90 -15.28 10.40
C MET A 291 15.39 -15.22 11.84
N ILE A 292 14.21 -15.79 12.10
CA ILE A 292 13.75 -16.07 13.47
C ILE A 292 14.46 -17.36 13.94
N PRO A 293 15.37 -17.31 14.93
CA PRO A 293 16.22 -18.46 15.24
C PRO A 293 15.49 -19.53 16.05
N SER A 294 15.89 -20.78 15.88
CA SER A 294 15.31 -21.94 16.61
C SER A 294 15.54 -21.88 18.13
N THR A 295 16.54 -21.12 18.58
CA THR A 295 16.82 -20.86 20.01
C THR A 295 15.67 -20.13 20.71
N LEU A 296 14.82 -19.39 19.99
CA LEU A 296 13.60 -18.79 20.53
C LEU A 296 12.70 -19.83 21.23
N THR A 297 12.72 -21.09 20.77
CA THR A 297 11.95 -22.20 21.40
C THR A 297 12.45 -22.62 22.79
N ASN A 298 13.54 -22.02 23.29
CA ASN A 298 14.02 -22.16 24.68
C ASN A 298 13.53 -21.03 25.60
N ALA A 299 12.92 -19.96 25.08
CA ALA A 299 12.31 -18.89 25.86
C ALA A 299 10.96 -19.34 26.46
N THR A 300 10.97 -20.34 27.34
CA THR A 300 9.78 -21.10 27.75
C THR A 300 8.67 -20.29 28.42
N GLY A 301 8.96 -19.09 28.92
CA GLY A 301 7.95 -18.16 29.44
C GLY A 301 7.19 -17.33 28.38
N LEU A 302 7.54 -17.46 27.09
CA LEU A 302 7.02 -16.60 26.03
C LEU A 302 5.55 -16.90 25.70
N GLU A 303 4.70 -15.90 25.95
CA GLU A 303 3.27 -15.95 25.61
C GLU A 303 2.94 -15.05 24.41
N LEU A 304 3.68 -13.96 24.21
CA LEU A 304 3.36 -12.89 23.25
C LEU A 304 4.54 -12.60 22.31
N LEU A 305 4.41 -13.02 21.05
CA LEU A 305 5.42 -12.87 20.00
C LEU A 305 4.89 -11.99 18.87
N LEU A 306 5.37 -10.74 18.78
CA LEU A 306 4.86 -9.71 17.85
C LEU A 306 5.99 -9.15 16.96
N LEU A 307 6.21 -9.76 15.80
CA LEU A 307 7.27 -9.41 14.83
C LEU A 307 6.74 -8.88 13.49
N SER A 308 5.43 -8.74 13.33
CA SER A 308 4.75 -8.30 12.11
C SER A 308 5.24 -6.94 11.55
N SER A 309 5.19 -6.74 10.23
CA SER A 309 5.66 -5.52 9.54
C SER A 309 7.17 -5.28 9.73
N ASN A 310 7.97 -6.17 9.15
CA ASN A 310 9.44 -6.16 9.15
C ASN A 310 9.96 -6.82 7.83
N ASN A 311 11.27 -7.06 7.73
CA ASN A 311 11.91 -7.76 6.61
C ASN A 311 12.50 -9.12 7.04
N PHE A 312 11.91 -9.80 8.03
CA PHE A 312 12.36 -11.13 8.46
C PHE A 312 12.13 -12.16 7.34
N HIS A 313 13.06 -13.09 7.17
CA HIS A 313 13.06 -14.06 6.07
C HIS A 313 13.49 -15.46 6.49
N GLY A 314 13.32 -16.44 5.59
CA GLY A 314 13.69 -17.83 5.84
C GLY A 314 12.65 -18.59 6.69
N PRO A 315 13.01 -19.79 7.20
CA PRO A 315 12.07 -20.70 7.84
C PRO A 315 11.59 -20.22 9.21
N ILE A 316 10.31 -20.43 9.51
CA ILE A 316 9.77 -20.25 10.87
C ILE A 316 10.20 -21.45 11.74
N PRO A 317 10.56 -21.26 13.04
CA PRO A 317 10.99 -22.38 13.89
C PRO A 317 9.92 -23.48 14.06
N LYS A 318 10.11 -24.61 13.38
CA LYS A 318 9.16 -25.76 13.36
C LYS A 318 8.82 -26.37 14.73
N ASN A 319 9.55 -26.00 15.79
CA ASN A 319 9.35 -26.46 17.17
C ASN A 319 8.75 -25.37 18.10
N LEU A 320 8.09 -24.33 17.57
CA LEU A 320 7.39 -23.32 18.39
C LEU A 320 6.42 -23.94 19.42
N GLY A 321 5.84 -25.10 19.12
CA GLY A 321 5.03 -25.92 20.04
C GLY A 321 5.69 -26.31 21.39
N ARG A 322 6.99 -26.08 21.58
CA ARG A 322 7.64 -26.21 22.90
C ARG A 322 7.21 -25.10 23.86
N LEU A 323 6.83 -23.94 23.33
CA LEU A 323 6.40 -22.75 24.07
C LEU A 323 4.91 -22.85 24.41
N LYS A 324 4.57 -23.72 25.38
CA LYS A 324 3.18 -24.04 25.74
C LYS A 324 2.34 -22.84 26.21
N GLY A 325 2.99 -21.78 26.68
CA GLY A 325 2.35 -20.52 27.08
C GLY A 325 1.88 -19.64 25.91
N LEU A 326 2.31 -19.90 24.67
CA LEU A 326 1.99 -19.04 23.51
C LEU A 326 0.49 -18.75 23.39
N TYR A 327 0.19 -17.46 23.32
CA TYR A 327 -1.14 -16.87 23.39
C TYR A 327 -1.45 -16.05 22.12
N ILE A 328 -0.49 -15.23 21.66
CA ILE A 328 -0.55 -14.51 20.37
C ILE A 328 0.78 -14.68 19.63
N ILE A 329 0.68 -14.98 18.34
CA ILE A 329 1.77 -14.98 17.36
C ILE A 329 1.36 -14.03 16.22
N THR A 330 2.09 -12.93 16.01
CA THR A 330 1.95 -12.07 14.81
C THR A 330 3.28 -11.97 14.06
N LEU A 331 3.28 -12.45 12.83
CA LEU A 331 4.44 -12.57 11.93
C LEU A 331 4.17 -12.02 10.53
N GLY A 332 2.98 -11.46 10.28
CA GLY A 332 2.59 -10.97 8.96
C GLY A 332 3.41 -9.79 8.44
N TYR A 333 3.29 -9.48 7.15
CA TYR A 333 4.05 -8.43 6.46
C TYR A 333 5.57 -8.62 6.67
N ASN A 334 6.07 -9.75 6.20
CA ASN A 334 7.48 -10.15 6.24
C ASN A 334 7.81 -10.95 4.96
N HIS A 335 8.99 -11.59 4.93
CA HIS A 335 9.45 -12.47 3.85
C HIS A 335 9.68 -13.91 4.35
N LEU A 336 8.96 -14.31 5.40
CA LEU A 336 9.08 -15.64 6.01
C LEU A 336 8.55 -16.72 5.06
N GLN A 337 9.21 -17.86 5.09
CA GLN A 337 8.86 -19.06 4.33
C GLN A 337 8.52 -20.16 5.33
N ASP A 338 7.51 -20.98 5.04
CA ASP A 338 7.24 -22.22 5.76
C ASP A 338 6.43 -23.16 4.86
N ASP A 339 6.51 -24.46 5.12
CA ASP A 339 5.73 -25.52 4.46
C ASP A 339 4.45 -25.88 5.23
N LEU A 340 4.07 -25.03 6.19
CA LEU A 340 3.00 -25.19 7.18
C LEU A 340 3.21 -26.35 8.18
N SER A 341 4.35 -27.04 8.17
CA SER A 341 4.61 -28.13 9.11
C SER A 341 4.69 -27.65 10.57
N LEU A 342 4.99 -26.36 10.82
CA LEU A 342 5.01 -25.76 12.17
C LEU A 342 3.68 -25.92 12.92
N ILE A 343 2.55 -25.98 12.19
CA ILE A 343 1.19 -26.11 12.75
C ILE A 343 1.06 -27.39 13.57
N SER A 344 1.73 -28.47 13.15
CA SER A 344 1.76 -29.74 13.89
C SER A 344 2.45 -29.63 15.25
N SER A 345 3.31 -28.62 15.46
CA SER A 345 3.85 -28.30 16.78
C SER A 345 2.89 -27.44 17.61
N LEU A 346 2.22 -26.46 17.00
CA LEU A 346 1.31 -25.51 17.66
C LEU A 346 0.07 -26.16 18.29
N VAL A 347 -0.29 -27.39 17.89
CA VAL A 347 -1.25 -28.26 18.59
C VAL A 347 -0.93 -28.38 20.10
N ASN A 348 0.34 -28.25 20.51
CA ASN A 348 0.75 -28.30 21.92
C ASN A 348 0.56 -26.98 22.69
N CYS A 349 0.21 -25.87 22.03
CA CYS A 349 0.02 -24.55 22.62
C CYS A 349 -1.46 -24.34 23.00
N SER A 350 -1.89 -24.97 24.09
CA SER A 350 -3.30 -24.96 24.56
C SER A 350 -3.87 -23.59 24.93
N ASN A 351 -3.03 -22.55 25.00
CA ASN A 351 -3.44 -21.19 25.32
C ASN A 351 -3.54 -20.28 24.08
N LEU A 352 -3.18 -20.76 22.89
CA LEU A 352 -3.08 -19.95 21.68
C LEU A 352 -4.45 -19.41 21.27
N LYS A 353 -4.52 -18.11 20.94
CA LYS A 353 -5.74 -17.41 20.52
C LYS A 353 -5.63 -16.78 19.13
N THR A 354 -4.48 -16.18 18.81
CA THR A 354 -4.25 -15.54 17.51
C THR A 354 -3.02 -16.15 16.84
N LEU A 355 -3.20 -16.58 15.59
CA LEU A 355 -2.13 -16.96 14.66
C LEU A 355 -2.23 -16.10 13.40
N GLU A 356 -1.40 -15.07 13.33
CA GLU A 356 -1.35 -14.10 12.25
C GLU A 356 -0.02 -14.23 11.51
N MET A 357 -0.05 -14.60 10.22
CA MET A 357 1.13 -14.76 9.36
C MET A 357 0.88 -14.24 7.92
N ARG A 358 -0.04 -13.30 7.73
CA ARG A 358 -0.49 -12.83 6.40
C ARG A 358 0.59 -12.01 5.69
N ARG A 359 0.61 -11.97 4.35
CA ARG A 359 1.66 -11.28 3.57
C ARG A 359 3.06 -11.78 3.91
N ASN A 360 3.31 -13.03 3.57
CA ASN A 360 4.60 -13.72 3.66
C ASN A 360 4.83 -14.55 2.38
N LEU A 361 5.81 -15.45 2.41
CA LEU A 361 6.12 -16.41 1.34
C LEU A 361 5.81 -17.85 1.78
N ILE A 362 4.83 -18.04 2.67
CA ILE A 362 4.42 -19.35 3.19
C ILE A 362 3.72 -20.15 2.07
N HIS A 363 4.05 -21.44 1.98
CA HIS A 363 3.61 -22.34 0.92
C HIS A 363 3.22 -23.71 1.48
N GLY A 364 3.02 -24.71 0.61
CA GLY A 364 2.55 -26.03 1.03
C GLY A 364 1.06 -26.01 1.37
N SER A 365 0.59 -27.04 2.08
CA SER A 365 -0.84 -27.27 2.32
C SER A 365 -1.19 -27.32 3.80
N LEU A 366 -2.36 -26.78 4.17
CA LEU A 366 -2.90 -26.86 5.53
C LEU A 366 -2.91 -28.32 6.02
N PRO A 367 -2.11 -28.69 7.04
CA PRO A 367 -2.00 -30.08 7.47
C PRO A 367 -3.25 -30.51 8.26
N ARG A 368 -3.50 -31.82 8.37
CA ARG A 368 -4.61 -32.36 9.18
C ARG A 368 -4.56 -31.95 10.66
N SER A 369 -3.38 -31.53 11.15
CA SER A 369 -3.18 -30.98 12.50
C SER A 369 -3.73 -29.55 12.69
N PHE A 370 -4.04 -28.82 11.61
CA PHE A 370 -4.74 -27.53 11.68
C PHE A 370 -6.09 -27.64 12.39
N SER A 371 -6.81 -28.73 12.12
CA SER A 371 -8.05 -29.15 12.80
C SER A 371 -7.90 -29.37 14.31
N ASN A 372 -6.67 -29.47 14.81
CA ASN A 372 -6.34 -29.78 16.20
C ASN A 372 -5.57 -28.64 16.89
N LEU A 373 -5.54 -27.43 16.30
CA LEU A 373 -5.13 -26.22 17.00
C LEU A 373 -6.08 -25.95 18.19
N SER A 374 -5.63 -25.11 19.14
CA SER A 374 -6.29 -24.98 20.44
C SER A 374 -7.79 -24.61 20.34
N THR A 375 -8.60 -25.18 21.23
CA THR A 375 -10.00 -24.77 21.42
C THR A 375 -10.13 -23.34 21.97
N SER A 376 -9.02 -22.71 22.39
CA SER A 376 -8.97 -21.28 22.74
C SER A 376 -8.76 -20.35 21.55
N MET A 377 -8.51 -20.89 20.34
CA MET A 377 -8.32 -20.09 19.13
C MET A 377 -9.51 -19.14 18.90
N LYS A 378 -9.19 -17.93 18.47
CA LYS A 378 -10.11 -16.86 18.08
C LYS A 378 -9.83 -16.37 16.67
N GLU A 379 -8.58 -16.27 16.28
CA GLU A 379 -8.17 -15.63 15.03
C GLU A 379 -7.09 -16.43 14.31
N ILE A 380 -7.34 -16.74 13.04
CA ILE A 380 -6.35 -17.31 12.12
C ILE A 380 -6.36 -16.44 10.86
N SER A 381 -5.26 -15.73 10.59
CA SER A 381 -5.05 -15.00 9.35
C SER A 381 -3.75 -15.46 8.68
N LEU A 382 -3.89 -16.10 7.52
CA LEU A 382 -2.81 -16.63 6.68
C LEU A 382 -2.87 -16.07 5.26
N SER A 383 -3.59 -14.96 5.06
CA SER A 383 -3.87 -14.42 3.72
C SER A 383 -2.65 -13.85 3.00
N ASN A 384 -2.77 -13.61 1.69
CA ASN A 384 -1.70 -13.06 0.85
C ASN A 384 -0.42 -13.92 0.95
N ASN A 385 -0.54 -15.23 0.75
CA ASN A 385 0.56 -16.21 0.79
C ASN A 385 0.47 -17.12 -0.46
N ARG A 386 1.17 -18.27 -0.46
CA ARG A 386 1.20 -19.26 -1.54
C ARG A 386 0.68 -20.63 -1.07
N ILE A 387 -0.27 -20.64 -0.12
CA ILE A 387 -0.82 -21.86 0.48
C ILE A 387 -1.74 -22.54 -0.53
N GLN A 388 -1.56 -23.85 -0.73
CA GLN A 388 -2.22 -24.64 -1.77
C GLN A 388 -2.98 -25.86 -1.20
N GLY A 389 -3.77 -26.51 -2.04
CA GLY A 389 -4.59 -27.67 -1.64
C GLY A 389 -5.91 -27.29 -0.95
N SER A 390 -6.50 -28.23 -0.21
CA SER A 390 -7.83 -28.08 0.40
C SER A 390 -7.78 -27.65 1.88
N ILE A 391 -8.81 -26.95 2.36
CA ILE A 391 -9.05 -26.79 3.81
C ILE A 391 -9.41 -28.18 4.42
N PRO A 392 -8.83 -28.58 5.56
CA PRO A 392 -9.13 -29.87 6.21
C PRO A 392 -10.62 -30.10 6.53
N LEU A 393 -11.08 -31.34 6.36
CA LEU A 393 -12.50 -31.72 6.43
C LEU A 393 -13.14 -31.68 7.84
N ALA A 394 -12.33 -31.63 8.91
CA ALA A 394 -12.83 -31.52 10.28
C ALA A 394 -12.38 -30.17 10.87
N LEU A 395 -13.31 -29.38 11.39
CA LEU A 395 -13.03 -28.06 11.99
C LEU A 395 -13.69 -27.89 13.37
N GLU A 396 -14.30 -28.96 13.90
CA GLU A 396 -15.14 -28.97 15.10
C GLU A 396 -14.44 -28.46 16.37
N ASN A 397 -13.13 -28.71 16.53
CA ASN A 397 -12.34 -28.23 17.68
C ASN A 397 -12.18 -26.70 17.69
N LEU A 398 -12.36 -26.02 16.54
CA LEU A 398 -12.18 -24.58 16.39
C LEU A 398 -13.49 -23.80 16.64
N PHE A 399 -14.47 -24.39 17.33
CA PHE A 399 -15.79 -23.79 17.61
C PHE A 399 -15.78 -22.38 18.22
N ASN A 400 -14.67 -21.98 18.87
CA ASN A 400 -14.47 -20.67 19.49
C ASN A 400 -13.81 -19.61 18.55
N LEU A 401 -13.47 -20.00 17.32
CA LEU A 401 -12.85 -19.13 16.32
C LEU A 401 -13.85 -18.04 15.87
N SER A 402 -13.48 -16.77 16.04
CA SER A 402 -14.26 -15.61 15.60
C SER A 402 -13.83 -15.06 14.24
N ALA A 403 -12.57 -15.28 13.81
CA ALA A 403 -12.10 -14.85 12.49
C ALA A 403 -11.22 -15.90 11.79
N LEU A 404 -11.55 -16.19 10.53
CA LEU A 404 -10.74 -17.01 9.62
C LEU A 404 -10.51 -16.27 8.30
N ASP A 405 -9.26 -15.89 8.07
CA ASP A 405 -8.81 -15.22 6.85
C ASP A 405 -7.72 -16.04 6.13
N LEU A 406 -8.12 -16.64 5.00
CA LEU A 406 -7.24 -17.39 4.11
C LEU A 406 -7.21 -16.77 2.70
N SER A 407 -7.67 -15.52 2.56
CA SER A 407 -7.79 -14.84 1.28
C SER A 407 -6.46 -14.70 0.53
N ASN A 408 -6.49 -14.52 -0.79
CA ASN A 408 -5.31 -14.30 -1.64
C ASN A 408 -4.25 -15.41 -1.45
N ASN A 409 -4.64 -16.64 -1.80
CA ASN A 409 -3.83 -17.86 -1.71
C ASN A 409 -4.11 -18.77 -2.94
N LEU A 410 -3.62 -20.00 -2.93
CA LEU A 410 -3.78 -21.00 -3.99
C LEU A 410 -4.66 -22.19 -3.53
N LEU A 411 -5.60 -21.96 -2.60
CA LEU A 411 -6.47 -23.01 -2.08
C LEU A 411 -7.47 -23.49 -3.15
N THR A 412 -7.82 -24.78 -3.10
CA THR A 412 -8.48 -25.54 -4.17
C THR A 412 -9.51 -26.53 -3.60
N ASP A 413 -10.13 -27.34 -4.46
CA ASP A 413 -11.23 -28.27 -4.15
C ASP A 413 -12.49 -27.50 -3.67
N ARG A 414 -13.46 -28.21 -3.10
CA ARG A 414 -14.69 -27.66 -2.49
C ARG A 414 -14.43 -27.15 -1.08
N LEU A 415 -15.21 -26.15 -0.66
CA LEU A 415 -15.24 -25.72 0.74
C LEU A 415 -15.86 -26.83 1.63
N PRO A 416 -15.26 -27.19 2.79
CA PRO A 416 -15.76 -28.30 3.60
C PRO A 416 -17.03 -27.91 4.35
N HIS A 417 -18.02 -28.81 4.39
CA HIS A 417 -19.29 -28.54 5.05
C HIS A 417 -19.18 -28.28 6.56
N SER A 418 -18.12 -28.80 7.20
CA SER A 418 -17.77 -28.55 8.60
C SER A 418 -17.36 -27.11 8.90
N ILE A 419 -17.19 -26.23 7.90
CA ILE A 419 -17.10 -24.78 8.16
C ILE A 419 -18.32 -24.28 8.96
N GLY A 420 -19.49 -24.89 8.73
CA GLY A 420 -20.74 -24.63 9.44
C GLY A 420 -20.81 -25.16 10.89
N THR A 421 -19.75 -25.75 11.44
CA THR A 421 -19.64 -26.06 12.88
C THR A 421 -18.98 -24.93 13.68
N LEU A 422 -18.44 -23.91 13.01
CA LEU A 422 -17.79 -22.75 13.64
C LEU A 422 -18.85 -21.73 14.09
N SER A 423 -19.69 -22.10 15.05
CA SER A 423 -20.90 -21.35 15.46
C SER A 423 -20.64 -19.95 16.01
N ASN A 424 -19.39 -19.63 16.35
CA ASN A 424 -18.97 -18.33 16.91
C ASN A 424 -18.19 -17.49 15.88
N LEU A 425 -18.11 -17.91 14.61
CA LEU A 425 -17.35 -17.22 13.58
C LEU A 425 -18.07 -15.93 13.15
N GLU A 426 -17.39 -14.80 13.29
CA GLU A 426 -17.85 -13.45 12.96
C GLU A 426 -17.34 -13.03 11.56
N GLN A 427 -16.18 -13.55 11.13
CA GLN A 427 -15.55 -13.22 9.85
C GLN A 427 -15.04 -14.48 9.13
N LEU A 428 -15.44 -14.65 7.87
CA LEU A 428 -14.95 -15.70 6.97
C LEU A 428 -14.49 -15.08 5.64
N LEU A 429 -13.17 -14.93 5.48
CA LEU A 429 -12.54 -14.25 4.34
C LEU A 429 -11.70 -15.26 3.54
N LEU A 430 -12.20 -15.68 2.38
CA LEU A 430 -11.64 -16.74 1.54
C LEU A 430 -11.42 -16.29 0.09
N SER A 431 -11.55 -15.00 -0.20
CA SER A 431 -11.46 -14.45 -1.54
C SER A 431 -10.10 -14.63 -2.21
N GLY A 432 -10.04 -14.53 -3.54
CA GLY A 432 -8.79 -14.63 -4.28
C GLY A 432 -8.13 -16.00 -4.10
N ASN A 433 -8.90 -17.07 -4.32
CA ASN A 433 -8.47 -18.46 -4.25
C ASN A 433 -9.03 -19.22 -5.47
N MET A 434 -8.84 -20.54 -5.53
CA MET A 434 -9.34 -21.43 -6.58
C MET A 434 -10.36 -22.44 -6.03
N PHE A 435 -11.21 -22.03 -5.07
CA PHE A 435 -12.28 -22.89 -4.56
C PHE A 435 -13.32 -23.17 -5.65
N THR A 436 -13.71 -24.44 -5.75
CA THR A 436 -14.59 -25.00 -6.78
C THR A 436 -15.91 -25.52 -6.18
N ARG A 437 -16.81 -25.99 -7.05
CA ARG A 437 -18.11 -26.58 -6.69
C ARG A 437 -19.03 -25.57 -6.01
N GLU A 438 -20.05 -26.04 -5.33
CA GLU A 438 -21.10 -25.22 -4.72
C GLU A 438 -20.66 -24.68 -3.36
N ILE A 439 -21.16 -23.49 -3.01
CA ILE A 439 -21.01 -22.93 -1.67
C ILE A 439 -21.82 -23.82 -0.69
N PRO A 440 -21.22 -24.37 0.38
CA PRO A 440 -21.94 -25.23 1.33
C PRO A 440 -23.10 -24.50 2.01
N SER A 441 -24.29 -25.09 1.98
CA SER A 441 -25.47 -24.57 2.68
C SER A 441 -25.29 -24.47 4.20
N SER A 442 -24.34 -25.22 4.77
CA SER A 442 -23.99 -25.20 6.18
C SER A 442 -23.33 -23.90 6.67
N ILE A 443 -22.86 -23.01 5.79
CA ILE A 443 -22.46 -21.64 6.19
C ILE A 443 -23.67 -20.92 6.85
N GLY A 444 -24.89 -21.23 6.42
CA GLY A 444 -26.14 -20.75 7.02
C GLY A 444 -26.43 -21.25 8.45
N ASN A 445 -25.54 -22.04 9.06
CA ASN A 445 -25.57 -22.37 10.49
C ASN A 445 -24.77 -21.37 11.33
N ILE A 446 -23.91 -20.55 10.72
CA ILE A 446 -23.04 -19.59 11.39
C ILE A 446 -23.84 -18.30 11.65
N THR A 447 -24.69 -18.32 12.67
CA THR A 447 -25.60 -17.19 12.98
C THR A 447 -24.89 -15.93 13.50
N SER A 448 -23.63 -16.05 13.91
CA SER A 448 -22.73 -14.95 14.31
C SER A 448 -22.05 -14.23 13.15
N LEU A 449 -22.15 -14.74 11.92
CA LEU A 449 -21.35 -14.26 10.80
C LEU A 449 -21.71 -12.82 10.42
N GLY A 450 -20.78 -11.90 10.61
CA GLY A 450 -20.87 -10.47 10.28
C GLY A 450 -20.29 -10.14 8.90
N HIS A 451 -19.17 -10.76 8.54
CA HIS A 451 -18.52 -10.58 7.22
C HIS A 451 -18.31 -11.94 6.53
N LEU A 452 -18.77 -12.04 5.28
CA LEU A 452 -18.53 -13.19 4.41
C LEU A 452 -18.01 -12.73 3.05
N ASP A 453 -16.73 -13.03 2.76
CA ASP A 453 -16.09 -12.75 1.48
C ASP A 453 -15.60 -14.06 0.85
N LEU A 454 -16.31 -14.50 -0.19
CA LEU A 454 -15.98 -15.64 -1.04
C LEU A 454 -15.63 -15.19 -2.48
N SER A 455 -15.37 -13.89 -2.68
CA SER A 455 -15.19 -13.29 -4.00
C SER A 455 -13.95 -13.80 -4.74
N SER A 456 -13.87 -13.57 -6.05
CA SER A 456 -12.68 -13.90 -6.86
C SER A 456 -12.23 -15.36 -6.69
N ASN A 457 -13.17 -16.27 -6.95
CA ASN A 457 -13.01 -17.73 -6.84
C ASN A 457 -13.65 -18.41 -8.07
N ILE A 458 -13.74 -19.74 -8.06
CA ILE A 458 -14.37 -20.53 -9.15
C ILE A 458 -15.54 -21.38 -8.61
N PHE A 459 -16.30 -20.83 -7.64
CA PHE A 459 -17.55 -21.43 -7.16
C PHE A 459 -18.61 -21.48 -8.27
N GLN A 460 -19.46 -22.49 -8.20
CA GLN A 460 -20.47 -22.85 -9.21
C GLN A 460 -21.81 -23.20 -8.55
N GLY A 461 -22.81 -23.56 -9.34
CA GLY A 461 -24.14 -23.93 -8.82
C GLY A 461 -24.94 -22.71 -8.39
N TYR A 462 -25.59 -22.80 -7.23
CA TYR A 462 -26.54 -21.79 -6.72
C TYR A 462 -26.00 -21.08 -5.47
N ILE A 463 -26.45 -19.84 -5.24
CA ILE A 463 -26.23 -19.16 -3.96
C ILE A 463 -27.16 -19.81 -2.90
N PRO A 464 -26.66 -20.32 -1.76
CA PRO A 464 -27.50 -21.02 -0.79
C PRO A 464 -28.47 -20.07 -0.05
N GLN A 465 -29.77 -20.34 -0.17
CA GLN A 465 -30.82 -19.59 0.56
C GLN A 465 -30.61 -19.59 2.09
N SER A 466 -29.91 -20.60 2.63
CA SER A 466 -29.58 -20.70 4.06
C SER A 466 -28.65 -19.60 4.57
N LEU A 467 -27.92 -18.89 3.70
CA LEU A 467 -27.19 -17.67 4.09
C LEU A 467 -28.13 -16.60 4.66
N GLY A 468 -29.43 -16.63 4.30
CA GLY A 468 -30.47 -15.82 4.92
C GLY A 468 -30.70 -16.07 6.42
N ASN A 469 -30.09 -17.10 7.02
CA ASN A 469 -30.09 -17.32 8.46
C ASN A 469 -29.03 -16.48 9.21
N CYS A 470 -28.01 -15.98 8.52
CA CYS A 470 -26.92 -15.19 9.12
C CYS A 470 -27.41 -13.76 9.44
N LYS A 471 -28.28 -13.63 10.46
CA LYS A 471 -28.94 -12.36 10.81
C LYS A 471 -28.03 -11.29 11.44
N GLN A 472 -26.73 -11.56 11.57
CA GLN A 472 -25.71 -10.60 11.98
C GLN A 472 -24.87 -10.09 10.79
N LEU A 473 -25.10 -10.60 9.57
CA LEU A 473 -24.30 -10.31 8.39
C LEU A 473 -24.47 -8.85 7.98
N ILE A 474 -23.39 -8.07 8.09
CA ILE A 474 -23.31 -6.66 7.69
C ILE A 474 -22.66 -6.48 6.31
N GLU A 475 -21.87 -7.46 5.87
CA GLU A 475 -21.15 -7.47 4.59
C GLU A 475 -21.18 -8.86 3.93
N LEU A 476 -21.50 -8.91 2.64
CA LEU A 476 -21.50 -10.13 1.82
C LEU A 476 -20.94 -9.87 0.42
N ASP A 477 -19.79 -10.46 0.10
CA ASP A 477 -19.22 -10.47 -1.25
C ASP A 477 -19.07 -11.90 -1.80
N LEU A 478 -19.79 -12.19 -2.89
CA LEU A 478 -19.73 -13.43 -3.67
C LEU A 478 -19.34 -13.14 -5.14
N SER A 479 -18.81 -11.96 -5.42
CA SER A 479 -18.50 -11.49 -6.76
C SER A 479 -17.38 -12.27 -7.45
N ASN A 480 -17.23 -12.09 -8.76
CA ASN A 480 -16.13 -12.65 -9.54
C ASN A 480 -16.04 -14.18 -9.36
N ASN A 481 -17.15 -14.87 -9.64
CA ASN A 481 -17.33 -16.31 -9.50
C ASN A 481 -18.15 -16.84 -10.70
N ASN A 482 -18.46 -18.14 -10.71
CA ASN A 482 -19.27 -18.77 -11.75
C ASN A 482 -20.65 -19.22 -11.20
N LEU A 483 -21.20 -18.49 -10.22
CA LEU A 483 -22.49 -18.77 -9.59
C LEU A 483 -23.65 -18.51 -10.56
N SER A 484 -24.77 -19.21 -10.36
CA SER A 484 -25.89 -19.26 -11.30
C SER A 484 -27.25 -19.40 -10.61
N GLY A 485 -28.32 -19.40 -11.40
CA GLY A 485 -29.70 -19.35 -10.90
C GLY A 485 -30.11 -17.92 -10.56
N SER A 486 -31.09 -17.76 -9.67
CA SER A 486 -31.61 -16.45 -9.25
C SER A 486 -31.00 -15.96 -7.93
N VAL A 487 -31.01 -14.64 -7.73
CA VAL A 487 -30.69 -14.03 -6.42
C VAL A 487 -31.69 -14.51 -5.37
N PRO A 488 -31.27 -15.17 -4.26
CA PRO A 488 -32.19 -15.64 -3.24
C PRO A 488 -32.88 -14.50 -2.49
N ALA A 489 -34.20 -14.59 -2.33
CA ALA A 489 -35.01 -13.58 -1.66
C ALA A 489 -34.67 -13.45 -0.16
N GLU A 490 -34.13 -14.53 0.42
CA GLU A 490 -33.71 -14.66 1.81
C GLU A 490 -32.45 -13.82 2.11
N ILE A 491 -31.60 -13.59 1.09
CA ILE A 491 -30.35 -12.84 1.19
C ILE A 491 -30.58 -11.35 0.96
N VAL A 492 -31.32 -10.98 -0.10
CA VAL A 492 -31.77 -9.59 -0.27
C VAL A 492 -32.84 -9.17 0.76
N GLY A 493 -33.28 -10.10 1.62
CA GLY A 493 -34.09 -9.84 2.81
C GLY A 493 -33.29 -9.63 4.11
N LEU A 494 -31.95 -9.66 4.09
CA LEU A 494 -31.11 -9.47 5.28
C LEU A 494 -30.98 -7.99 5.66
N SER A 495 -31.93 -7.48 6.45
CA SER A 495 -31.91 -6.10 6.98
C SER A 495 -30.74 -5.76 7.92
N SER A 496 -29.88 -6.74 8.23
CA SER A 496 -28.60 -6.55 8.91
C SER A 496 -27.51 -5.99 7.99
N LEU A 497 -27.59 -6.24 6.68
CA LEU A 497 -26.60 -5.78 5.71
C LEU A 497 -26.56 -4.24 5.70
N SER A 498 -25.39 -3.70 5.99
CA SER A 498 -25.16 -2.26 6.16
C SER A 498 -23.93 -1.74 5.41
N ILE A 499 -22.91 -2.59 5.19
CA ILE A 499 -21.71 -2.23 4.43
C ILE A 499 -21.98 -2.48 2.95
N ALA A 500 -21.95 -3.74 2.52
CA ALA A 500 -22.05 -4.10 1.10
C ALA A 500 -22.79 -5.44 0.87
N LEU A 501 -23.51 -5.50 -0.25
CA LEU A 501 -23.98 -6.72 -0.89
C LEU A 501 -23.47 -6.74 -2.33
N SER A 502 -22.51 -7.62 -2.60
CA SER A 502 -21.79 -7.71 -3.87
C SER A 502 -21.93 -9.10 -4.46
N LEU A 503 -22.66 -9.19 -5.57
CA LEU A 503 -22.87 -10.42 -6.38
C LEU A 503 -22.33 -10.24 -7.81
N ALA A 504 -21.52 -9.20 -8.03
CA ALA A 504 -20.98 -8.77 -9.32
C ALA A 504 -20.26 -9.87 -10.10
N ASN A 505 -20.22 -9.79 -11.43
CA ASN A 505 -19.43 -10.67 -12.31
C ASN A 505 -19.69 -12.16 -12.03
N ASN A 506 -20.92 -12.60 -12.35
CA ASN A 506 -21.44 -13.97 -12.15
C ASN A 506 -22.43 -14.33 -13.28
N ASN A 507 -23.07 -15.51 -13.21
CA ASN A 507 -24.09 -15.96 -14.19
C ASN A 507 -25.52 -15.93 -13.64
N LEU A 508 -25.84 -15.02 -12.71
CA LEU A 508 -27.16 -14.91 -12.09
C LEU A 508 -28.21 -14.41 -13.10
N LYS A 509 -29.45 -14.90 -12.96
CA LYS A 509 -30.56 -14.78 -13.91
C LYS A 509 -31.89 -14.47 -13.20
N GLY A 510 -32.91 -14.14 -13.98
CA GLY A 510 -34.24 -13.80 -13.45
C GLY A 510 -34.29 -12.36 -12.93
N SER A 511 -35.28 -12.03 -12.12
CA SER A 511 -35.50 -10.68 -11.59
C SER A 511 -34.99 -10.51 -10.17
N LEU A 512 -34.52 -9.29 -9.85
CA LEU A 512 -34.20 -8.86 -8.48
C LEU A 512 -35.47 -8.98 -7.59
N PRO A 513 -35.45 -9.73 -6.47
CA PRO A 513 -36.64 -9.89 -5.64
C PRO A 513 -37.11 -8.60 -4.97
N LEU A 514 -38.42 -8.47 -4.75
CA LEU A 514 -39.04 -7.34 -4.03
C LEU A 514 -38.49 -7.15 -2.61
N GLN A 515 -37.98 -8.22 -2.00
CA GLN A 515 -37.37 -8.25 -0.69
C GLN A 515 -36.19 -7.28 -0.53
N VAL A 516 -35.56 -6.81 -1.63
CA VAL A 516 -34.46 -5.82 -1.62
C VAL A 516 -34.76 -4.57 -0.78
N GLY A 517 -36.02 -4.14 -0.67
CA GLY A 517 -36.43 -3.04 0.23
C GLY A 517 -36.30 -3.33 1.73
N SER A 518 -35.82 -4.51 2.11
CA SER A 518 -35.45 -4.84 3.49
C SER A 518 -34.05 -4.33 3.85
N LEU A 519 -33.21 -4.03 2.86
CA LEU A 519 -31.81 -3.63 3.00
C LEU A 519 -31.66 -2.14 3.37
N LYS A 520 -32.45 -1.68 4.36
CA LYS A 520 -32.66 -0.25 4.64
C LYS A 520 -31.40 0.51 5.06
N ASN A 521 -30.43 -0.20 5.62
CA ASN A 521 -29.18 0.33 6.16
C ASN A 521 -27.98 0.17 5.21
N LEU A 522 -28.17 -0.44 4.03
CA LEU A 522 -27.09 -0.87 3.14
C LEU A 522 -26.42 0.32 2.43
N GLY A 523 -25.10 0.45 2.55
CA GLY A 523 -24.30 1.45 1.83
C GLY A 523 -24.07 1.11 0.35
N LYS A 524 -23.63 -0.12 0.03
CA LYS A 524 -23.36 -0.56 -1.36
C LYS A 524 -24.21 -1.77 -1.80
N LEU A 525 -24.87 -1.66 -2.96
CA LEU A 525 -25.49 -2.78 -3.67
C LEU A 525 -24.89 -2.93 -5.08
N ASP A 526 -24.30 -4.09 -5.36
CA ASP A 526 -23.57 -4.36 -6.60
C ASP A 526 -23.97 -5.71 -7.19
N LEU A 527 -24.72 -5.65 -8.29
CA LEU A 527 -25.24 -6.80 -9.04
C LEU A 527 -24.75 -6.76 -10.50
N SER A 528 -23.70 -5.98 -10.76
CA SER A 528 -23.13 -5.73 -12.09
C SER A 528 -22.64 -7.00 -12.79
N TYR A 529 -22.46 -6.95 -14.11
CA TYR A 529 -21.88 -8.04 -14.94
C TYR A 529 -22.55 -9.40 -14.68
N ASN A 530 -23.87 -9.43 -14.84
CA ASN A 530 -24.69 -10.63 -14.63
C ASN A 530 -25.69 -10.80 -15.80
N ARG A 531 -26.69 -11.66 -15.65
CA ARG A 531 -27.74 -11.90 -16.65
C ARG A 531 -29.14 -11.64 -16.05
N LEU A 532 -29.24 -10.69 -15.12
CA LEU A 532 -30.48 -10.29 -14.46
C LEU A 532 -31.42 -9.57 -15.44
N THR A 533 -32.71 -9.63 -15.17
CA THR A 533 -33.79 -9.27 -16.09
C THR A 533 -34.97 -8.64 -15.36
N GLY A 534 -35.93 -8.08 -16.11
CA GLY A 534 -37.14 -7.47 -15.54
C GLY A 534 -36.93 -6.00 -15.18
N LEU A 535 -37.78 -5.50 -14.29
CA LEU A 535 -37.74 -4.12 -13.81
C LEU A 535 -36.87 -4.01 -12.53
N ILE A 536 -36.34 -2.83 -12.24
CA ILE A 536 -35.87 -2.51 -10.88
C ILE A 536 -37.11 -2.49 -9.94
N PRO A 537 -37.12 -3.25 -8.83
CA PRO A 537 -38.26 -3.30 -7.92
C PRO A 537 -38.55 -1.94 -7.28
N ALA A 538 -39.82 -1.54 -7.24
CA ALA A 538 -40.24 -0.28 -6.61
C ALA A 538 -39.94 -0.22 -5.10
N SER A 539 -39.75 -1.37 -4.44
CA SER A 539 -39.36 -1.46 -3.03
C SER A 539 -37.93 -1.00 -2.74
N ILE A 540 -37.10 -0.77 -3.76
CA ILE A 540 -35.74 -0.19 -3.58
C ILE A 540 -35.79 1.21 -2.92
N SER A 541 -36.94 1.88 -2.93
CA SER A 541 -37.19 3.15 -2.25
C SER A 541 -36.93 3.12 -0.74
N GLU A 542 -36.97 1.94 -0.14
CA GLU A 542 -36.77 1.73 1.31
C GLU A 542 -35.28 1.68 1.71
N CYS A 543 -34.36 1.56 0.75
CA CYS A 543 -32.91 1.46 0.97
C CYS A 543 -32.27 2.83 1.25
N LEU A 544 -32.84 3.60 2.18
CA LEU A 544 -32.58 5.05 2.32
C LEU A 544 -31.11 5.45 2.57
N VAL A 545 -30.29 4.53 3.07
CA VAL A 545 -28.84 4.74 3.33
C VAL A 545 -27.96 4.53 2.08
N LEU A 546 -28.51 3.96 0.99
CA LEU A 546 -27.72 3.51 -0.17
C LEU A 546 -26.90 4.63 -0.82
N GLU A 547 -25.59 4.44 -0.79
CA GLU A 547 -24.55 5.33 -1.33
C GLU A 547 -24.11 4.90 -2.73
N GLN A 548 -24.02 3.58 -2.99
CA GLN A 548 -23.59 3.03 -4.29
C GLN A 548 -24.57 1.98 -4.82
N LEU A 549 -25.02 2.15 -6.07
CA LEU A 549 -25.88 1.21 -6.78
C LEU A 549 -25.31 0.87 -8.17
N HIS A 550 -24.77 -0.34 -8.31
CA HIS A 550 -24.16 -0.84 -9.55
C HIS A 550 -24.99 -2.01 -10.10
N LEU A 551 -25.65 -1.79 -11.23
CA LEU A 551 -26.53 -2.76 -11.91
C LEU A 551 -26.13 -2.95 -13.39
N GLU A 552 -24.97 -2.48 -13.79
CA GLU A 552 -24.54 -2.43 -15.19
C GLU A 552 -24.26 -3.81 -15.79
N ALA A 553 -24.19 -3.86 -17.13
CA ALA A 553 -23.94 -5.09 -17.89
C ALA A 553 -24.88 -6.24 -17.49
N ASN A 554 -26.18 -5.98 -17.60
CA ASN A 554 -27.28 -6.90 -17.28
C ASN A 554 -28.34 -6.82 -18.40
N SER A 555 -29.58 -7.24 -18.13
CA SER A 555 -30.73 -7.16 -19.06
C SER A 555 -32.00 -6.64 -18.37
N PHE A 556 -31.82 -5.73 -17.41
CA PHE A 556 -32.93 -4.94 -16.85
C PHE A 556 -33.56 -4.05 -17.92
N HIS A 557 -34.86 -3.80 -17.81
CA HIS A 557 -35.64 -3.07 -18.82
C HIS A 557 -36.80 -2.27 -18.20
N GLY A 558 -37.61 -1.64 -19.06
CA GLY A 558 -38.66 -0.71 -18.67
C GLY A 558 -38.11 0.70 -18.48
N GLN A 559 -38.72 1.50 -17.61
CA GLN A 559 -38.26 2.84 -17.27
C GLN A 559 -37.40 2.81 -16.00
N ILE A 560 -36.46 3.75 -15.88
CA ILE A 560 -35.75 4.01 -14.61
C ILE A 560 -36.81 4.49 -13.60
N PRO A 561 -37.01 3.83 -12.44
CA PRO A 561 -38.18 4.09 -11.62
C PRO A 561 -38.02 5.32 -10.72
N GLU A 562 -39.10 6.10 -10.58
CA GLU A 562 -39.25 7.17 -9.56
C GLU A 562 -39.02 6.67 -8.12
N ALA A 563 -39.05 5.35 -7.90
CA ALA A 563 -38.71 4.70 -6.63
C ALA A 563 -37.27 4.97 -6.15
N LEU A 564 -36.34 5.40 -7.02
CA LEU A 564 -34.98 5.80 -6.62
C LEU A 564 -34.93 7.23 -6.02
N ARG A 565 -36.00 8.03 -6.16
CA ARG A 565 -36.06 9.44 -5.67
C ARG A 565 -35.84 9.63 -4.16
N PRO A 566 -36.24 8.70 -3.26
CA PRO A 566 -35.98 8.83 -1.82
C PRO A 566 -34.50 8.60 -1.43
N LEU A 567 -33.67 8.04 -2.33
CA LEU A 567 -32.28 7.64 -2.04
C LEU A 567 -31.34 8.85 -2.02
N ARG A 568 -31.54 9.75 -1.05
CA ARG A 568 -30.79 11.01 -0.92
C ARG A 568 -29.31 10.84 -0.56
N GLY A 569 -28.92 9.67 -0.07
CA GLY A 569 -27.52 9.29 0.20
C GLY A 569 -26.71 8.89 -1.03
N LEU A 570 -27.36 8.67 -2.18
CA LEU A 570 -26.75 8.04 -3.35
C LEU A 570 -25.66 8.93 -3.98
N GLN A 571 -24.44 8.42 -3.99
CA GLN A 571 -23.21 9.01 -4.53
C GLN A 571 -22.86 8.43 -5.91
N GLU A 572 -23.02 7.12 -6.09
CA GLU A 572 -22.74 6.41 -7.35
C GLU A 572 -23.97 5.65 -7.85
N LEU A 573 -24.32 5.84 -9.12
CA LEU A 573 -25.38 5.11 -9.81
C LEU A 573 -24.92 4.66 -11.20
N ASP A 574 -24.68 3.36 -11.38
CA ASP A 574 -24.44 2.75 -12.69
C ASP A 574 -25.59 1.82 -13.09
N LEU A 575 -26.27 2.19 -14.17
CA LEU A 575 -27.34 1.44 -14.83
C LEU A 575 -26.97 1.12 -16.29
N SER A 576 -25.69 1.23 -16.66
CA SER A 576 -25.26 1.17 -18.05
C SER A 576 -25.30 -0.24 -18.65
N ASN A 577 -25.22 -0.33 -19.98
CA ASN A 577 -25.20 -1.59 -20.72
C ASN A 577 -26.36 -2.53 -20.32
N ASN A 578 -27.58 -1.98 -20.42
CA ASN A 578 -28.86 -2.58 -20.05
C ASN A 578 -29.91 -2.23 -21.13
N ASN A 579 -31.18 -2.51 -20.87
CA ASN A 579 -32.28 -2.28 -21.81
C ASN A 579 -33.35 -1.32 -21.23
N PHE A 580 -32.94 -0.34 -20.41
CA PHE A 580 -33.81 0.73 -19.93
C PHE A 580 -34.25 1.66 -21.08
N SER A 581 -35.43 2.27 -20.96
CA SER A 581 -36.14 2.95 -22.03
C SER A 581 -36.98 4.11 -21.49
N GLY A 582 -37.43 5.02 -22.37
CA GLY A 582 -38.18 6.21 -21.97
C GLY A 582 -37.29 7.36 -21.48
N PRO A 583 -37.87 8.38 -20.82
CA PRO A 583 -37.14 9.57 -20.39
C PRO A 583 -36.22 9.31 -19.19
N ILE A 584 -35.12 10.07 -19.12
CA ILE A 584 -34.29 10.17 -17.91
C ILE A 584 -35.13 10.88 -16.83
N PRO A 585 -35.39 10.26 -15.66
CA PRO A 585 -36.22 10.87 -14.63
C PRO A 585 -35.63 12.16 -14.05
N SER A 586 -36.49 13.16 -13.81
CA SER A 586 -36.03 14.50 -13.42
C SER A 586 -35.48 14.58 -12.00
N PHE A 587 -35.78 13.59 -11.15
CA PHE A 587 -35.26 13.50 -9.78
C PHE A 587 -33.77 13.19 -9.70
N LEU A 588 -33.16 12.59 -10.74
CA LEU A 588 -31.71 12.33 -10.75
C LEU A 588 -30.89 13.63 -10.69
N ALA A 589 -31.48 14.73 -11.16
CA ALA A 589 -30.94 16.08 -11.04
C ALA A 589 -31.25 16.77 -9.69
N GLU A 590 -31.98 16.09 -8.81
CA GLU A 590 -32.39 16.55 -7.46
C GLU A 590 -31.73 15.75 -6.34
N LEU A 591 -30.94 14.71 -6.65
CA LEU A 591 -30.14 13.96 -5.68
C LEU A 591 -28.91 14.80 -5.26
N PRO A 592 -28.72 15.08 -3.95
CA PRO A 592 -27.78 16.12 -3.51
C PRO A 592 -26.32 15.67 -3.43
N LEU A 593 -26.07 14.36 -3.33
CA LEU A 593 -24.73 13.76 -3.15
C LEU A 593 -24.23 12.98 -4.37
N LEU A 594 -24.98 12.98 -5.48
CA LEU A 594 -24.71 12.13 -6.64
C LEU A 594 -23.49 12.67 -7.44
N GLU A 595 -22.33 12.04 -7.22
CA GLU A 595 -21.05 12.39 -7.86
C GLU A 595 -20.77 11.59 -9.13
N TYR A 596 -21.36 10.40 -9.29
CA TYR A 596 -21.21 9.54 -10.47
C TYR A 596 -22.56 9.00 -10.96
N LEU A 597 -22.86 9.21 -12.25
CA LEU A 597 -24.08 8.72 -12.91
C LEU A 597 -23.76 8.15 -14.30
N ASN A 598 -23.88 6.84 -14.45
CA ASN A 598 -23.70 6.16 -15.73
C ASN A 598 -25.00 5.47 -16.17
N LEU A 599 -25.57 5.97 -17.26
CA LEU A 599 -26.78 5.48 -17.93
C LEU A 599 -26.47 5.03 -19.38
N SER A 600 -25.19 4.92 -19.75
CA SER A 600 -24.76 4.65 -21.11
C SER A 600 -25.22 3.29 -21.64
N PHE A 601 -25.24 3.10 -22.96
CA PHE A 601 -25.70 1.86 -23.61
C PHE A 601 -27.06 1.36 -23.11
N ASN A 602 -28.09 2.21 -23.22
CA ASN A 602 -29.49 1.87 -22.98
C ASN A 602 -30.36 2.38 -24.17
N GLN A 603 -31.68 2.30 -24.05
CA GLN A 603 -32.67 2.77 -25.04
C GLN A 603 -33.40 4.06 -24.60
N LEU A 604 -32.75 4.91 -23.78
CA LEU A 604 -33.36 6.13 -23.22
C LEU A 604 -33.59 7.21 -24.31
N GLU A 605 -34.61 8.04 -24.12
CA GLU A 605 -35.10 9.00 -25.11
C GLU A 605 -35.57 10.33 -24.52
N GLY A 606 -35.55 11.41 -25.31
CA GLY A 606 -36.04 12.73 -24.90
C GLY A 606 -34.96 13.67 -24.36
N GLN A 607 -35.39 14.72 -23.65
CA GLN A 607 -34.51 15.83 -23.25
C GLN A 607 -33.72 15.51 -21.97
N VAL A 608 -32.40 15.78 -22.01
CA VAL A 608 -31.53 15.78 -20.83
C VAL A 608 -31.57 17.14 -20.13
N LEU A 609 -31.54 17.11 -18.80
CA LEU A 609 -31.65 18.31 -17.96
C LEU A 609 -30.36 19.11 -17.89
N GLU A 610 -30.49 20.43 -17.74
CA GLU A 610 -29.39 21.40 -17.58
C GLU A 610 -29.27 21.85 -16.11
N ARG A 611 -29.32 20.90 -15.16
CA ARG A 611 -29.24 21.15 -13.71
C ARG A 611 -28.77 19.90 -12.95
N GLY A 612 -28.31 20.06 -11.71
CA GLY A 612 -27.83 18.96 -10.85
C GLY A 612 -26.58 18.29 -11.43
N VAL A 613 -26.43 16.98 -11.22
CA VAL A 613 -25.29 16.18 -11.69
C VAL A 613 -25.01 16.36 -13.20
N PHE A 614 -26.04 16.57 -14.02
CA PHE A 614 -25.95 16.77 -15.47
C PHE A 614 -25.19 18.05 -15.89
N LEU A 615 -24.87 18.95 -14.96
CA LEU A 615 -23.96 20.08 -15.22
C LEU A 615 -22.50 19.62 -15.33
N ASN A 616 -22.10 18.55 -14.63
CA ASN A 616 -20.75 18.01 -14.69
C ASN A 616 -20.65 16.85 -15.68
N ALA A 617 -20.28 17.16 -16.92
CA ALA A 617 -20.08 16.15 -17.97
C ALA A 617 -18.94 15.14 -17.68
N SER A 618 -18.11 15.34 -16.64
CA SER A 618 -17.14 14.34 -16.19
C SER A 618 -17.77 13.29 -15.25
N SER A 619 -18.89 13.64 -14.60
CA SER A 619 -19.65 12.78 -13.68
C SER A 619 -20.76 11.99 -14.38
N VAL A 620 -21.15 12.37 -15.61
CA VAL A 620 -22.34 11.83 -16.28
C VAL A 620 -22.02 11.15 -17.60
N SER A 621 -22.21 9.82 -17.64
CA SER A 621 -22.09 9.00 -18.85
C SER A 621 -23.47 8.55 -19.34
N ILE A 622 -24.03 9.27 -20.32
CA ILE A 622 -25.37 8.99 -20.91
C ILE A 622 -25.30 8.44 -22.35
N TYR A 623 -24.10 8.09 -22.78
CA TYR A 623 -23.75 7.91 -24.18
C TYR A 623 -24.29 6.59 -24.79
N GLY A 624 -24.47 6.54 -26.11
CA GLY A 624 -25.05 5.38 -26.80
C GLY A 624 -26.59 5.30 -26.79
N ASN A 625 -27.27 6.06 -25.92
CA ASN A 625 -28.73 6.26 -25.98
C ASN A 625 -29.09 7.16 -27.19
N THR A 626 -29.41 6.54 -28.33
CA THR A 626 -29.52 7.22 -29.64
C THR A 626 -30.67 8.22 -29.81
N LYS A 627 -31.58 8.31 -28.82
CA LYS A 627 -32.76 9.18 -28.84
C LYS A 627 -32.72 10.34 -27.83
N LEU A 628 -31.62 10.52 -27.09
CA LEU A 628 -31.45 11.65 -26.18
C LEU A 628 -31.14 12.95 -26.95
N CYS A 629 -31.56 14.08 -26.39
CA CYS A 629 -31.33 15.42 -26.95
C CYS A 629 -31.20 16.51 -25.87
N GLY A 630 -30.71 17.69 -26.22
CA GLY A 630 -30.55 18.82 -25.29
C GLY A 630 -29.44 18.61 -24.25
N GLY A 631 -29.59 19.16 -23.04
CA GLY A 631 -28.55 19.09 -22.02
C GLY A 631 -27.41 20.09 -22.26
N VAL A 632 -26.45 20.14 -21.33
CA VAL A 632 -25.33 21.11 -21.42
C VAL A 632 -24.42 20.82 -22.62
N PRO A 633 -23.81 21.85 -23.27
CA PRO A 633 -23.04 21.67 -24.51
C PRO A 633 -21.88 20.65 -24.44
N SER A 634 -21.32 20.43 -23.24
CA SER A 634 -20.27 19.44 -22.98
C SER A 634 -20.73 17.98 -23.14
N LEU A 635 -22.05 17.69 -23.04
CA LEU A 635 -22.61 16.36 -23.26
C LEU A 635 -22.81 16.00 -24.75
N LYS A 636 -22.60 16.96 -25.67
CA LYS A 636 -22.55 16.76 -27.14
C LYS A 636 -23.78 16.09 -27.78
N LEU A 637 -24.95 16.18 -27.15
CA LEU A 637 -26.20 15.66 -27.68
C LEU A 637 -26.75 16.52 -28.84
N PRO A 638 -27.61 15.95 -29.72
CA PRO A 638 -28.34 16.73 -30.72
C PRO A 638 -29.35 17.68 -30.05
N LEU A 639 -29.65 18.81 -30.70
CA LEU A 639 -30.73 19.71 -30.25
C LEU A 639 -32.10 19.02 -30.38
N CYS A 640 -32.93 19.13 -29.35
CA CYS A 640 -34.30 18.60 -29.38
C CYS A 640 -35.12 19.29 -30.48
N LYS A 641 -35.81 18.48 -31.32
CA LYS A 641 -36.71 19.00 -32.36
C LYS A 641 -37.92 19.66 -31.70
N SER A 642 -38.04 20.98 -31.82
CA SER A 642 -39.20 21.71 -31.29
C SER A 642 -40.48 21.31 -32.02
N SER A 643 -41.49 20.86 -31.27
CA SER A 643 -42.83 20.61 -31.80
C SER A 643 -43.46 21.93 -32.23
N SER A 644 -43.75 22.09 -33.53
CA SER A 644 -44.19 23.36 -34.11
C SER A 644 -45.60 23.75 -33.65
N SER A 645 -45.69 24.74 -32.77
CA SER A 645 -46.96 25.37 -32.39
C SER A 645 -47.52 26.23 -33.54
N LYS A 646 -48.84 26.20 -33.72
CA LYS A 646 -49.54 26.74 -34.89
C LYS A 646 -49.46 28.27 -34.99
N LYS A 647 -49.03 28.78 -36.14
CA LYS A 647 -49.29 30.12 -36.76
C LYS A 647 -48.53 30.18 -38.10
N SER A 648 -48.89 30.86 -39.19
CA SER A 648 -50.14 31.37 -39.80
C SER A 648 -49.71 32.36 -40.91
N SER A 649 -50.09 32.09 -42.17
CA SER A 649 -50.12 33.04 -43.31
C SER A 649 -48.82 33.65 -43.92
N SER A 650 -48.54 33.25 -45.18
CA SER A 650 -48.11 34.09 -46.35
C SER A 650 -46.78 34.92 -46.31
N THR A 651 -46.03 35.19 -47.40
CA THR A 651 -46.31 35.05 -48.86
C THR A 651 -45.06 34.68 -49.68
N LYS A 652 -45.25 33.82 -50.69
CA LYS A 652 -44.46 33.48 -51.91
C LYS A 652 -43.04 34.05 -52.12
N ALA A 653 -42.11 33.15 -52.47
CA ALA A 653 -40.74 33.44 -52.91
C ALA A 653 -40.63 34.09 -54.30
N ARG A 654 -39.64 35.01 -54.49
CA ARG A 654 -39.10 35.39 -55.81
C ARG A 654 -37.75 36.18 -55.79
N VAL A 655 -36.73 35.70 -55.05
CA VAL A 655 -35.40 36.37 -54.97
C VAL A 655 -34.19 35.46 -55.29
N ILE A 656 -34.31 34.14 -55.10
CA ILE A 656 -33.19 33.18 -55.07
C ILE A 656 -32.35 33.12 -56.38
N TYR A 657 -32.92 33.49 -57.53
CA TYR A 657 -32.29 33.28 -58.84
C TYR A 657 -31.26 34.34 -59.30
N TRP A 658 -31.05 35.44 -58.57
CA TRP A 658 -30.14 36.52 -59.02
C TRP A 658 -28.79 36.61 -58.28
N VAL A 659 -28.64 35.97 -57.11
CA VAL A 659 -27.43 36.14 -56.27
C VAL A 659 -26.38 35.05 -56.48
N ALA A 660 -26.78 33.85 -56.89
CA ALA A 660 -25.87 32.70 -57.01
C ALA A 660 -24.84 32.80 -58.17
N GLY A 661 -25.18 33.53 -59.24
CA GLY A 661 -24.37 33.54 -60.47
C GLY A 661 -23.12 34.42 -60.42
N THR A 662 -23.08 35.47 -59.59
CA THR A 662 -22.01 36.48 -59.60
C THR A 662 -20.86 36.17 -58.64
N LEU A 663 -21.13 35.48 -57.53
CA LEU A 663 -20.13 35.16 -56.51
C LEU A 663 -19.13 34.08 -56.97
N LEU A 664 -19.57 33.12 -57.79
CA LEU A 664 -18.75 31.97 -58.19
C LEU A 664 -17.59 32.36 -59.12
N CYS A 665 -17.81 33.31 -60.02
CA CYS A 665 -16.79 33.77 -60.98
C CYS A 665 -15.70 34.63 -60.32
N LEU A 666 -16.01 35.36 -59.23
CA LEU A 666 -15.05 36.26 -58.58
C LEU A 666 -14.01 35.50 -57.74
N ALA A 667 -14.42 34.39 -57.11
CA ALA A 667 -13.54 33.58 -56.25
C ALA A 667 -12.41 32.91 -57.05
N LEU A 668 -12.71 32.41 -58.25
CA LEU A 668 -11.75 31.67 -59.08
C LEU A 668 -10.62 32.57 -59.64
N LEU A 669 -10.90 33.84 -59.93
CA LEU A 669 -9.90 34.80 -60.39
C LEU A 669 -8.90 35.20 -59.30
N LEU A 670 -9.36 35.32 -58.05
CA LEU A 670 -8.50 35.68 -56.92
C LEU A 670 -7.57 34.53 -56.48
N LEU A 671 -8.02 33.28 -56.61
CA LEU A 671 -7.23 32.11 -56.23
C LEU A 671 -5.98 31.91 -57.11
N CYS A 672 -6.06 32.27 -58.39
CA CYS A 672 -4.94 32.14 -59.33
C CYS A 672 -3.83 33.19 -59.11
N LEU A 673 -4.15 34.33 -58.49
CA LEU A 673 -3.18 35.42 -58.27
C LEU A 673 -2.40 35.27 -56.95
N SER A 674 -3.00 34.67 -55.92
CA SER A 674 -2.35 34.50 -54.61
C SER A 674 -1.17 33.51 -54.64
N ILE A 675 -1.25 32.49 -55.48
CA ILE A 675 -0.25 31.39 -55.58
C ILE A 675 1.12 31.89 -56.06
N PHE A 676 1.19 33.01 -56.79
CA PHE A 676 2.44 33.48 -57.41
C PHE A 676 3.28 34.43 -56.53
N TYR A 677 2.71 35.06 -55.49
CA TYR A 677 3.33 36.26 -54.90
C TYR A 677 4.14 36.04 -53.61
N HIS A 678 3.96 34.93 -52.88
CA HIS A 678 4.56 34.76 -51.53
C HIS A 678 5.50 33.55 -51.37
N LYS A 679 6.54 33.48 -52.22
CA LYS A 679 7.86 32.97 -51.78
C LYS A 679 8.70 34.12 -51.25
N LYS A 680 9.56 33.86 -50.23
CA LYS A 680 10.64 34.73 -49.70
C LYS A 680 10.14 35.96 -48.91
N LYS A 681 10.23 36.03 -47.56
CA LYS A 681 11.45 36.27 -46.76
C LYS A 681 11.13 36.19 -45.24
N GLN A 682 12.14 36.02 -44.36
CA GLN A 682 12.03 36.15 -42.88
C GLN A 682 12.53 37.56 -42.42
N THR A 683 12.50 38.07 -41.17
CA THR A 683 12.35 37.61 -39.74
C THR A 683 11.63 38.77 -38.95
N THR A 684 11.48 38.95 -37.61
CA THR A 684 11.94 38.32 -36.33
C THR A 684 11.08 38.82 -35.13
N THR A 685 10.90 38.04 -34.05
CA THR A 685 10.61 38.46 -32.62
C THR A 685 9.35 39.33 -32.27
N ILE A 686 8.78 39.37 -31.05
CA ILE A 686 9.08 38.71 -29.74
C ILE A 686 7.78 38.33 -28.97
N ALA A 687 7.92 37.44 -27.99
CA ALA A 687 6.90 36.65 -27.30
C ALA A 687 5.98 37.34 -26.26
N SER A 688 4.92 36.62 -25.88
CA SER A 688 4.55 36.36 -24.47
C SER A 688 3.97 34.94 -24.34
N THR A 689 4.09 34.31 -23.16
CA THR A 689 4.22 32.83 -23.08
C THR A 689 3.06 32.14 -22.35
N SER A 690 2.49 31.10 -22.98
CA SER A 690 1.81 30.00 -22.28
C SER A 690 2.27 28.66 -22.87
N LEU A 691 2.44 27.65 -22.02
CA LEU A 691 3.08 26.38 -22.42
C LEU A 691 2.12 25.51 -23.23
N SER A 692 2.47 25.27 -24.49
CA SER A 692 1.65 24.51 -25.45
C SER A 692 2.34 23.23 -25.90
N PHE A 693 1.57 22.14 -25.97
CA PHE A 693 2.04 20.80 -26.39
C PHE A 693 1.26 20.26 -27.60
N GLU A 694 0.43 21.09 -28.25
CA GLU A 694 -0.56 20.61 -29.26
C GLU A 694 -0.04 20.53 -30.71
N ASN A 695 1.07 21.21 -31.05
CA ASN A 695 1.43 21.51 -32.45
C ASN A 695 2.60 20.68 -32.99
N GLN A 696 2.41 19.36 -33.17
CA GLN A 696 3.41 18.51 -33.86
C GLN A 696 2.87 17.39 -34.77
N PHE A 697 1.55 17.15 -34.83
CA PHE A 697 0.93 16.13 -35.67
C PHE A 697 -0.23 16.70 -36.52
N LEU A 698 -0.43 16.18 -37.74
CA LEU A 698 -1.69 16.43 -38.47
C LEU A 698 -2.84 15.81 -37.68
N ARG A 699 -3.89 16.60 -37.38
CA ARG A 699 -5.08 16.13 -36.66
C ARG A 699 -5.97 15.27 -37.57
N ILE A 700 -5.79 13.95 -37.52
CA ILE A 700 -6.74 12.97 -38.07
C ILE A 700 -7.99 12.94 -37.17
N SER A 701 -9.16 12.96 -37.79
CA SER A 701 -10.45 13.01 -37.06
C SER A 701 -10.95 11.63 -36.63
N TYR A 702 -11.81 11.57 -35.60
CA TYR A 702 -12.50 10.33 -35.22
C TYR A 702 -13.34 9.77 -36.38
N GLU A 703 -13.99 10.64 -37.15
CA GLU A 703 -14.78 10.26 -38.32
C GLU A 703 -13.94 9.58 -39.41
N GLU A 704 -12.75 10.12 -39.68
CA GLU A 704 -11.79 9.55 -40.63
C GLU A 704 -11.28 8.18 -40.15
N LEU A 705 -10.93 8.03 -38.87
CA LEU A 705 -10.56 6.72 -38.30
C LEU A 705 -11.71 5.71 -38.33
N LEU A 706 -12.96 6.15 -38.08
CA LEU A 706 -14.13 5.28 -38.11
C LEU A 706 -14.44 4.82 -39.54
N ARG A 707 -14.22 5.66 -40.56
CA ARG A 707 -14.31 5.26 -41.97
C ARG A 707 -13.15 4.33 -42.35
N ALA A 708 -11.91 4.70 -42.01
CA ALA A 708 -10.70 3.96 -42.36
C ALA A 708 -10.63 2.53 -41.78
N THR A 709 -11.21 2.29 -40.60
CA THR A 709 -11.24 0.98 -39.92
C THR A 709 -12.50 0.16 -40.18
N ASN A 710 -13.39 0.61 -41.07
CA ASN A 710 -14.76 0.09 -41.21
C ASN A 710 -15.47 -0.07 -39.84
N ARG A 711 -15.62 1.06 -39.14
CA ARG A 711 -16.27 1.19 -37.82
C ARG A 711 -15.60 0.38 -36.69
N PHE A 712 -14.26 0.24 -36.73
CA PHE A 712 -13.49 -0.61 -35.81
C PHE A 712 -13.99 -2.08 -35.78
N SER A 713 -14.35 -2.61 -36.96
CA SER A 713 -14.76 -4.02 -37.12
C SER A 713 -13.71 -4.99 -36.55
N GLU A 714 -14.17 -6.06 -35.89
CA GLU A 714 -13.29 -7.14 -35.40
C GLU A 714 -12.48 -7.78 -36.54
N THR A 715 -13.04 -7.81 -37.76
CA THR A 715 -12.34 -8.28 -38.98
C THR A 715 -11.11 -7.44 -39.36
N ASN A 716 -10.99 -6.24 -38.78
CA ASN A 716 -9.84 -5.34 -38.95
C ASN A 716 -8.98 -5.24 -37.69
N SER A 717 -9.29 -5.98 -36.62
CA SER A 717 -8.46 -6.04 -35.42
C SER A 717 -7.20 -6.88 -35.71
N ILE A 718 -6.03 -6.33 -35.37
CA ILE A 718 -4.72 -6.98 -35.60
C ILE A 718 -3.95 -7.23 -34.30
N GLY A 719 -4.55 -6.96 -33.15
CA GLY A 719 -3.96 -7.23 -31.84
C GLY A 719 -4.69 -6.54 -30.69
N LYS A 720 -4.70 -7.15 -29.50
CA LYS A 720 -5.36 -6.63 -28.30
C LYS A 720 -4.40 -6.67 -27.12
N GLY A 721 -3.96 -5.49 -26.67
CA GLY A 721 -2.99 -5.32 -25.58
C GLY A 721 -3.64 -4.85 -24.28
N ARG A 722 -2.84 -4.72 -23.23
CA ARG A 722 -3.29 -4.35 -21.87
C ARG A 722 -4.07 -3.03 -21.80
N TYR A 723 -3.72 -2.05 -22.64
CA TYR A 723 -4.27 -0.70 -22.60
C TYR A 723 -5.12 -0.32 -23.82
N GLY A 724 -5.33 -1.23 -24.79
CA GLY A 724 -6.03 -0.89 -26.03
C GLY A 724 -6.05 -2.00 -27.08
N THR A 725 -6.75 -1.75 -28.18
CA THR A 725 -6.87 -2.67 -29.33
C THR A 725 -6.31 -1.98 -30.58
N VAL A 726 -5.52 -2.69 -31.38
CA VAL A 726 -4.94 -2.21 -32.62
C VAL A 726 -5.80 -2.68 -33.80
N PHE A 727 -6.12 -1.75 -34.69
CA PHE A 727 -6.87 -2.01 -35.92
C PHE A 727 -6.04 -1.65 -37.15
N LYS A 728 -6.15 -2.45 -38.21
CA LYS A 728 -5.74 -2.06 -39.55
C LYS A 728 -6.75 -1.07 -40.12
N GLY A 729 -6.28 0.00 -40.75
CA GLY A 729 -7.15 0.94 -41.45
C GLY A 729 -6.52 1.48 -42.73
N ILE A 730 -7.36 2.00 -43.62
CA ILE A 730 -6.95 2.65 -44.87
C ILE A 730 -7.48 4.09 -44.81
N LEU A 731 -6.59 5.08 -44.73
CA LEU A 731 -6.98 6.50 -44.68
C LEU A 731 -7.50 6.97 -46.05
N ASP A 732 -8.20 8.11 -46.09
CA ASP A 732 -8.81 8.66 -47.31
C ASP A 732 -7.81 8.93 -48.46
N GLY A 733 -6.51 9.04 -48.13
CA GLY A 733 -5.41 9.12 -49.12
C GLY A 733 -4.86 7.76 -49.59
N GLY A 734 -5.51 6.63 -49.29
CA GLY A 734 -5.09 5.28 -49.68
C GLY A 734 -3.98 4.65 -48.82
N ALA A 735 -3.44 5.38 -47.84
CA ALA A 735 -2.38 4.89 -46.97
C ALA A 735 -2.91 3.86 -45.95
N THR A 736 -2.28 2.68 -45.88
CA THR A 736 -2.58 1.66 -44.86
C THR A 736 -1.83 2.00 -43.56
N VAL A 737 -2.54 1.96 -42.44
CA VAL A 737 -2.05 2.38 -41.11
C VAL A 737 -2.47 1.39 -40.01
N ALA A 738 -1.71 1.37 -38.92
CA ALA A 738 -2.07 0.67 -37.69
C ALA A 738 -2.60 1.69 -36.66
N ILE A 739 -3.79 1.47 -36.13
CA ILE A 739 -4.53 2.41 -35.27
C ILE A 739 -4.75 1.77 -33.91
N LYS A 740 -3.94 2.14 -32.91
CA LYS A 740 -4.04 1.68 -31.52
C LYS A 740 -5.06 2.53 -30.77
N VAL A 741 -6.28 2.03 -30.64
CA VAL A 741 -7.37 2.66 -29.89
C VAL A 741 -7.26 2.25 -28.42
N LEU A 742 -7.15 3.22 -27.50
CA LEU A 742 -6.94 2.92 -26.09
C LEU A 742 -8.24 2.72 -25.32
N ASN A 743 -8.27 1.71 -24.46
CA ASN A 743 -9.35 1.48 -23.51
C ASN A 743 -9.13 2.37 -22.27
N LEU A 744 -9.69 3.58 -22.28
CA LEU A 744 -9.51 4.54 -21.20
C LEU A 744 -10.13 4.11 -19.86
N MET A 745 -11.02 3.12 -19.84
CA MET A 745 -11.54 2.52 -18.61
C MET A 745 -10.45 1.71 -17.88
N GLN A 746 -9.41 1.25 -18.58
CA GLN A 746 -8.31 0.52 -17.95
C GLN A 746 -7.41 1.46 -17.14
N ARG A 747 -7.33 1.23 -15.82
CA ARG A 747 -6.48 2.01 -14.91
C ARG A 747 -5.02 2.06 -15.41
N GLY A 748 -4.62 3.24 -15.87
CA GLY A 748 -3.29 3.51 -16.42
C GLY A 748 -3.23 3.79 -17.94
N ALA A 749 -4.27 3.48 -18.72
CA ALA A 749 -4.26 3.68 -20.18
C ALA A 749 -4.02 5.14 -20.59
N LEU A 750 -4.58 6.13 -19.87
CA LEU A 750 -4.29 7.55 -20.12
C LEU A 750 -2.83 7.92 -19.79
N ARG A 751 -2.19 7.27 -18.81
CA ARG A 751 -0.76 7.47 -18.54
C ARG A 751 0.10 6.83 -19.65
N SER A 752 -0.30 5.65 -20.14
CA SER A 752 0.30 5.01 -21.31
C SER A 752 0.24 5.91 -22.54
N PHE A 753 -0.93 6.50 -22.84
CA PHE A 753 -1.11 7.47 -23.92
C PHE A 753 -0.16 8.67 -23.81
N ILE A 754 -0.02 9.24 -22.61
CA ILE A 754 0.80 10.44 -22.40
C ILE A 754 2.30 10.11 -22.46
N SER A 755 2.75 8.97 -21.93
CA SER A 755 4.16 8.53 -22.07
C SER A 755 4.47 8.23 -23.53
N GLU A 756 3.60 7.49 -24.22
CA GLU A 756 3.81 7.08 -25.60
C GLU A 756 3.76 8.27 -26.57
N CYS A 757 2.81 9.21 -26.43
CA CYS A 757 2.82 10.48 -27.16
C CYS A 757 4.09 11.31 -26.90
N ARG A 758 4.54 11.40 -25.64
CA ARG A 758 5.71 12.20 -25.26
C ARG A 758 7.02 11.62 -25.80
N THR A 759 7.14 10.29 -25.81
CA THR A 759 8.31 9.56 -26.31
C THR A 759 8.31 9.49 -27.84
N LEU A 760 7.21 9.09 -28.49
CA LEU A 760 7.11 9.01 -29.95
C LEU A 760 7.15 10.40 -30.64
N GLY A 761 6.84 11.48 -29.92
CA GLY A 761 6.97 12.85 -30.43
C GLY A 761 8.41 13.35 -30.57
N THR A 762 9.34 12.83 -29.74
CA THR A 762 10.75 13.28 -29.72
C THR A 762 11.70 12.37 -30.50
N ILE A 763 11.42 11.08 -30.61
CA ILE A 763 12.31 10.09 -31.23
C ILE A 763 12.09 9.93 -32.73
N ARG A 764 13.18 9.72 -33.50
CA ARG A 764 13.14 9.36 -34.92
C ARG A 764 14.35 8.49 -35.29
N HIS A 765 14.15 7.18 -35.36
CA HIS A 765 15.16 6.22 -35.78
C HIS A 765 14.56 5.15 -36.71
N ARG A 766 15.37 4.51 -37.57
CA ARG A 766 14.90 3.56 -38.59
C ARG A 766 14.29 2.29 -37.99
N ASN A 767 14.80 1.87 -36.83
CA ASN A 767 14.42 0.65 -36.11
C ASN A 767 13.39 0.91 -34.99
N LEU A 768 12.65 2.01 -35.05
CA LEU A 768 11.55 2.31 -34.13
C LEU A 768 10.26 2.50 -34.94
N VAL A 769 9.13 2.02 -34.43
CA VAL A 769 7.83 2.15 -35.10
C VAL A 769 7.44 3.63 -35.19
N LYS A 770 7.33 4.17 -36.41
CA LYS A 770 7.04 5.59 -36.61
C LYS A 770 5.57 5.89 -36.35
N ILE A 771 5.33 6.83 -35.42
CA ILE A 771 4.01 7.48 -35.29
C ILE A 771 3.79 8.44 -36.48
N LEU A 772 2.60 8.37 -37.08
CA LEU A 772 2.16 9.23 -38.17
C LEU A 772 1.26 10.36 -37.67
N SER A 773 0.38 10.06 -36.71
CA SER A 773 -0.57 11.01 -36.12
C SER A 773 -1.08 10.52 -34.76
N VAL A 774 -1.71 11.44 -34.02
CA VAL A 774 -2.42 11.18 -32.78
C VAL A 774 -3.85 11.72 -32.94
N CYS A 775 -4.85 10.87 -32.71
CA CYS A 775 -6.22 11.32 -32.55
C CYS A 775 -6.50 11.52 -31.05
N SER A 776 -6.45 12.76 -30.60
CA SER A 776 -7.02 13.18 -29.31
C SER A 776 -8.25 14.03 -29.60
N GLY A 777 -9.41 13.47 -29.29
CA GLY A 777 -10.70 14.11 -29.53
C GLY A 777 -11.78 13.43 -28.70
N MET A 778 -13.00 13.38 -29.23
CA MET A 778 -14.10 12.62 -28.65
C MET A 778 -14.77 11.79 -29.75
N ASP A 779 -15.36 10.66 -29.37
CA ASP A 779 -16.16 9.85 -30.29
C ASP A 779 -17.51 10.52 -30.61
N PHE A 780 -18.27 9.97 -31.58
CA PHE A 780 -19.62 10.44 -31.91
C PHE A 780 -20.66 10.26 -30.78
N ARG A 781 -20.23 9.78 -29.60
CA ARG A 781 -21.05 9.59 -28.41
C ARG A 781 -20.62 10.51 -27.26
N GLY A 782 -19.63 11.39 -27.48
CA GLY A 782 -19.16 12.39 -26.52
C GLY A 782 -18.02 11.92 -25.61
N ASN A 783 -17.66 10.64 -25.64
CA ASN A 783 -16.59 10.10 -24.80
C ASN A 783 -15.23 10.61 -25.24
N ASP A 784 -14.32 10.77 -24.28
CA ASP A 784 -12.93 11.09 -24.57
C ASP A 784 -12.30 9.96 -25.41
N PHE A 785 -11.86 10.27 -26.63
CA PHE A 785 -11.29 9.31 -27.56
C PHE A 785 -9.80 9.59 -27.75
N LYS A 786 -8.99 8.54 -27.64
CA LYS A 786 -7.53 8.61 -27.67
C LYS A 786 -7.01 7.43 -28.49
N ALA A 787 -6.44 7.72 -29.65
CA ALA A 787 -5.83 6.71 -30.51
C ALA A 787 -4.50 7.19 -31.09
N LEU A 788 -3.59 6.24 -31.30
CA LEU A 788 -2.26 6.46 -31.86
C LEU A 788 -2.21 5.80 -33.24
N ILE A 789 -1.76 6.55 -34.26
CA ILE A 789 -1.73 6.10 -35.65
C ILE A 789 -0.27 5.91 -36.06
N TYR A 790 0.10 4.68 -36.40
CA TYR A 790 1.44 4.29 -36.81
C TYR A 790 1.44 3.85 -38.29
N GLU A 791 2.63 3.76 -38.88
CA GLU A 791 2.80 3.03 -40.14
C GLU A 791 2.43 1.54 -39.95
N PHE A 792 1.78 0.95 -40.97
CA PHE A 792 1.36 -0.46 -40.91
C PHE A 792 2.52 -1.39 -41.27
N MET A 793 2.79 -2.38 -40.40
CA MET A 793 3.84 -3.38 -40.59
C MET A 793 3.23 -4.64 -41.20
N ALA A 794 3.64 -4.99 -42.43
CA ALA A 794 3.03 -6.08 -43.18
C ALA A 794 3.44 -7.47 -42.69
N ASN A 795 4.64 -7.62 -42.14
CA ASN A 795 5.19 -8.89 -41.65
C ASN A 795 4.95 -9.10 -40.15
N GLU A 796 3.86 -8.53 -39.62
CA GLU A 796 3.33 -8.81 -38.27
C GLU A 796 4.37 -8.53 -37.14
N SER A 797 4.36 -9.29 -36.05
CA SER A 797 5.32 -9.19 -34.94
C SER A 797 6.30 -10.37 -34.94
N LEU A 798 7.50 -10.17 -34.40
CA LEU A 798 8.51 -11.22 -34.24
C LEU A 798 7.96 -12.43 -33.48
N GLU A 799 7.02 -12.23 -32.56
CA GLU A 799 6.40 -13.33 -31.81
C GLU A 799 5.69 -14.34 -32.70
N GLU A 800 4.98 -13.92 -33.76
CA GLU A 800 4.24 -14.84 -34.63
C GLU A 800 5.16 -15.66 -35.54
N TRP A 801 6.31 -15.09 -35.94
CA TRP A 801 7.37 -15.82 -36.67
C TRP A 801 8.09 -16.86 -35.80
N LEU A 802 8.21 -16.62 -34.48
CA LEU A 802 8.76 -17.61 -33.55
C LEU A 802 7.72 -18.67 -33.15
N ARG A 803 6.42 -18.35 -33.19
CA ARG A 803 5.33 -19.28 -32.84
C ARG A 803 5.04 -20.31 -33.93
N LEU A 804 4.89 -19.88 -35.19
CA LEU A 804 4.37 -20.75 -36.26
C LEU A 804 5.32 -21.89 -36.65
N GLY A 805 6.64 -21.76 -36.42
CA GLY A 805 7.62 -22.82 -36.72
C GLY A 805 7.49 -24.11 -35.88
N THR A 806 6.67 -24.11 -34.82
CA THR A 806 6.52 -25.26 -33.90
C THR A 806 5.20 -26.03 -34.01
N MET A 807 4.26 -25.58 -34.86
CA MET A 807 2.92 -26.17 -34.97
C MET A 807 2.59 -26.53 -36.42
N GLY A 808 2.80 -27.80 -36.78
CA GLY A 808 2.33 -28.34 -38.05
C GLY A 808 0.80 -28.31 -38.16
N ARG A 809 0.29 -27.67 -39.22
CA ARG A 809 -1.10 -27.78 -39.67
C ARG A 809 -1.13 -27.97 -41.18
N ASP A 810 -1.96 -28.91 -41.61
CA ASP A 810 -2.24 -29.18 -43.02
C ASP A 810 -3.27 -28.17 -43.55
N ASP A 811 -2.80 -27.05 -44.11
CA ASP A 811 -3.59 -26.10 -44.89
C ASP A 811 -2.80 -25.73 -46.17
N GLU A 812 -3.33 -26.08 -47.35
CA GLU A 812 -2.61 -26.07 -48.65
C GLU A 812 -2.37 -24.67 -49.27
N CYS A 813 -2.03 -23.64 -48.48
CA CYS A 813 -1.54 -22.37 -49.06
C CYS A 813 -0.79 -21.45 -48.06
N ASN A 814 0.50 -21.71 -47.84
CA ASN A 814 1.54 -20.68 -47.59
C ASN A 814 2.94 -21.31 -47.61
N GLU A 815 3.96 -20.53 -48.00
CA GLU A 815 5.37 -20.93 -47.85
C GLU A 815 5.78 -20.96 -46.37
N SER A 816 6.75 -21.80 -46.01
CA SER A 816 7.17 -22.01 -44.62
C SER A 816 7.72 -20.73 -43.96
N ARG A 817 6.93 -20.12 -43.07
CA ARG A 817 7.26 -18.88 -42.31
C ARG A 817 8.35 -19.09 -41.22
N ASN A 818 9.53 -19.58 -41.60
CA ASN A 818 10.67 -19.76 -40.70
C ASN A 818 11.74 -18.67 -40.92
N LEU A 819 12.19 -18.02 -39.85
CA LEU A 819 13.28 -17.03 -39.90
C LEU A 819 14.64 -17.71 -39.96
N ARG A 820 15.41 -17.42 -41.02
CA ARG A 820 16.78 -17.91 -41.23
C ARG A 820 17.79 -17.29 -40.27
N LEU A 821 18.92 -17.95 -40.03
CA LEU A 821 19.99 -17.49 -39.14
C LEU A 821 20.40 -16.02 -39.39
N VAL A 822 20.65 -15.66 -40.66
CA VAL A 822 21.05 -14.29 -41.03
C VAL A 822 19.92 -13.27 -40.81
N GLN A 823 18.65 -13.68 -40.95
CA GLN A 823 17.51 -12.81 -40.64
C GLN A 823 17.39 -12.58 -39.12
N ARG A 824 17.55 -13.63 -38.30
CA ARG A 824 17.56 -13.50 -36.83
C ARG A 824 18.72 -12.61 -36.35
N LEU A 825 19.92 -12.74 -36.94
CA LEU A 825 21.04 -11.83 -36.67
C LEU A 825 20.74 -10.37 -37.04
N ASN A 826 20.11 -10.12 -38.19
CA ASN A 826 19.71 -8.76 -38.58
C ASN A 826 18.71 -8.17 -37.60
N ILE A 827 17.64 -8.91 -37.26
CA ILE A 827 16.61 -8.51 -36.30
C ILE A 827 17.22 -8.24 -34.92
N ALA A 828 18.14 -9.08 -34.45
CA ALA A 828 18.86 -8.88 -33.20
C ALA A 828 19.69 -7.58 -33.18
N ILE A 829 20.38 -7.26 -34.28
CA ILE A 829 21.16 -6.02 -34.43
C ILE A 829 20.24 -4.80 -34.50
N ASP A 830 19.19 -4.86 -35.32
CA ASP A 830 18.19 -3.79 -35.48
C ASP A 830 17.55 -3.38 -34.14
N ILE A 831 17.12 -4.36 -33.33
CA ILE A 831 16.58 -4.13 -31.98
C ILE A 831 17.67 -3.53 -31.08
N ALA A 832 18.90 -4.01 -31.15
CA ALA A 832 19.97 -3.50 -30.29
C ALA A 832 20.27 -2.02 -30.59
N THR A 833 20.41 -1.65 -31.86
CA THR A 833 20.60 -0.27 -32.32
C THR A 833 19.41 0.62 -31.97
N ALA A 834 18.18 0.08 -32.01
CA ALA A 834 16.98 0.79 -31.55
C ALA A 834 17.06 1.18 -30.06
N ILE A 835 17.53 0.29 -29.19
CA ILE A 835 17.65 0.55 -27.74
C ILE A 835 18.86 1.46 -27.44
N GLU A 836 20.01 1.27 -28.10
CA GLU A 836 21.18 2.16 -27.96
C GLU A 836 20.81 3.62 -28.25
N TYR A 837 20.09 3.87 -29.35
CA TYR A 837 19.61 5.21 -29.72
C TYR A 837 18.71 5.85 -28.63
N LEU A 838 17.84 5.06 -27.99
CA LEU A 838 17.00 5.54 -26.88
C LEU A 838 17.83 5.88 -25.63
N HIS A 839 18.92 5.15 -25.39
CA HIS A 839 19.77 5.30 -24.20
C HIS A 839 20.83 6.41 -24.33
N LYS A 840 21.39 6.60 -25.53
CA LYS A 840 22.58 7.44 -25.74
C LYS A 840 22.35 8.65 -26.66
N ASP A 841 21.55 8.51 -27.71
CA ASP A 841 21.30 9.60 -28.68
C ASP A 841 20.08 10.47 -28.31
N CYS A 842 19.17 9.96 -27.47
CA CYS A 842 18.05 10.73 -26.93
C CYS A 842 18.47 11.51 -25.68
N TYR A 843 18.21 12.83 -25.64
CA TYR A 843 18.42 13.65 -24.45
C TYR A 843 17.13 14.33 -23.96
N PRO A 844 16.67 14.09 -22.72
CA PRO A 844 17.21 13.12 -21.76
C PRO A 844 16.98 11.66 -22.19
N ALA A 845 17.78 10.73 -21.65
CA ALA A 845 17.75 9.32 -22.03
C ALA A 845 16.38 8.68 -21.77
N ILE A 846 16.00 7.73 -22.62
CA ILE A 846 14.68 7.08 -22.62
C ILE A 846 14.86 5.59 -22.39
N VAL A 847 14.17 5.05 -21.39
CA VAL A 847 14.10 3.60 -21.12
C VAL A 847 12.77 3.06 -21.64
N HIS A 848 12.78 1.92 -22.34
CA HIS A 848 11.61 1.31 -22.98
C HIS A 848 10.68 0.63 -21.95
N GLY A 849 11.24 -0.22 -21.09
CA GLY A 849 10.54 -0.82 -19.94
C GLY A 849 9.55 -1.96 -20.24
N ASP A 850 9.31 -2.31 -21.52
CA ASP A 850 8.55 -3.50 -21.94
C ASP A 850 9.06 -4.07 -23.28
N LEU A 851 10.31 -4.53 -23.33
CA LEU A 851 10.92 -5.13 -24.53
C LEU A 851 10.71 -6.66 -24.54
N LYS A 852 10.14 -7.18 -25.64
CA LYS A 852 9.73 -8.58 -25.86
C LYS A 852 9.37 -8.79 -27.35
N PRO A 853 9.31 -10.02 -27.89
CA PRO A 853 9.00 -10.25 -29.31
C PRO A 853 7.67 -9.66 -29.81
N SER A 854 6.62 -9.61 -28.98
CA SER A 854 5.32 -9.03 -29.39
C SER A 854 5.39 -7.53 -29.69
N ASN A 855 6.41 -6.85 -29.15
CA ASN A 855 6.62 -5.40 -29.27
C ASN A 855 7.68 -5.06 -30.33
N VAL A 856 8.20 -6.07 -31.05
CA VAL A 856 9.07 -5.91 -32.22
C VAL A 856 8.26 -6.28 -33.46
N LEU A 857 8.07 -5.32 -34.36
CA LEU A 857 7.36 -5.51 -35.61
C LEU A 857 8.34 -5.58 -36.79
N LEU A 858 7.96 -6.31 -37.84
CA LEU A 858 8.78 -6.45 -39.05
C LEU A 858 8.13 -5.71 -40.23
N ASP A 859 8.90 -4.85 -40.89
CA ASP A 859 8.46 -4.19 -42.12
C ASP A 859 8.63 -5.09 -43.36
N ASN A 860 8.28 -4.56 -44.53
CA ASN A 860 8.31 -5.29 -45.81
C ASN A 860 9.69 -5.87 -46.16
N ASP A 861 10.77 -5.22 -45.70
CA ASP A 861 12.16 -5.58 -45.97
C ASP A 861 12.74 -6.49 -44.86
N MET A 862 11.89 -6.96 -43.93
CA MET A 862 12.22 -7.73 -42.72
C MET A 862 13.15 -6.97 -41.74
N VAL A 863 13.16 -5.65 -41.80
CA VAL A 863 13.89 -4.80 -40.83
C VAL A 863 13.07 -4.68 -39.55
N ALA A 864 13.72 -4.88 -38.40
CA ALA A 864 13.02 -4.87 -37.12
C ALA A 864 12.78 -3.45 -36.59
N ARG A 865 11.56 -3.21 -36.08
CA ARG A 865 11.11 -1.93 -35.54
C ARG A 865 10.46 -2.10 -34.16
N VAL A 866 11.05 -1.51 -33.13
CA VAL A 866 10.58 -1.59 -31.73
C VAL A 866 9.43 -0.60 -31.49
N GLY A 867 8.39 -1.05 -30.78
CA GLY A 867 7.19 -0.26 -30.47
C GLY A 867 6.52 -0.61 -29.13
N ASP A 868 5.34 -0.03 -28.91
CA ASP A 868 4.61 0.03 -27.62
C ASP A 868 5.39 0.71 -26.48
N PHE A 869 5.54 2.03 -26.59
CA PHE A 869 6.19 2.88 -25.59
C PHE A 869 5.28 3.20 -24.39
N GLY A 870 4.24 2.39 -24.14
CA GLY A 870 3.25 2.63 -23.09
C GLY A 870 3.80 2.64 -21.66
N LEU A 871 4.93 1.96 -21.42
CA LEU A 871 5.67 1.99 -20.15
C LEU A 871 6.97 2.81 -20.21
N ALA A 872 7.28 3.43 -21.35
CA ALA A 872 8.55 4.11 -21.57
C ALA A 872 8.70 5.35 -20.66
N LYS A 873 9.94 5.59 -20.20
CA LYS A 873 10.26 6.63 -19.23
C LYS A 873 11.50 7.44 -19.63
N ILE A 874 11.32 8.75 -19.72
CA ILE A 874 12.41 9.74 -19.85
C ILE A 874 13.09 9.91 -18.48
N ILE A 875 14.42 9.85 -18.43
CA ILE A 875 15.24 9.98 -17.22
C ILE A 875 16.16 11.20 -17.37
N SER A 876 15.96 12.22 -16.51
CA SER A 876 16.85 13.37 -16.44
C SER A 876 18.07 13.05 -15.58
N THR A 877 19.27 13.20 -16.17
CA THR A 877 20.57 12.89 -15.53
C THR A 877 21.01 13.92 -14.48
N VAL A 878 20.25 15.01 -14.31
CA VAL A 878 20.66 16.19 -13.51
C VAL A 878 20.49 15.98 -11.99
N CYS A 879 19.83 14.91 -11.55
CA CYS A 879 19.51 14.67 -10.14
C CYS A 879 20.06 13.33 -9.61
N VAL A 880 21.39 13.18 -9.65
CA VAL A 880 22.11 12.09 -8.95
C VAL A 880 22.98 12.64 -7.82
N GLU A 881 23.50 13.86 -7.95
CA GLU A 881 24.31 14.53 -6.92
C GLU A 881 23.78 15.94 -6.63
N ALA A 882 23.89 16.35 -5.35
CA ALA A 882 23.40 17.60 -4.74
C ALA A 882 21.87 17.77 -4.58
N THR A 883 21.53 18.58 -3.56
CA THR A 883 20.20 19.05 -3.11
C THR A 883 19.14 18.00 -2.75
N GLY A 884 19.05 17.67 -1.45
CA GLY A 884 17.95 16.90 -0.86
C GLY A 884 16.66 17.71 -0.73
N VAL A 885 15.87 17.79 -1.80
CA VAL A 885 14.49 18.31 -1.79
C VAL A 885 13.53 17.18 -2.18
N GLN A 886 12.46 16.96 -1.40
CA GLN A 886 11.44 15.99 -1.76
C GLN A 886 10.56 16.55 -2.89
N ASP A 887 10.74 16.01 -4.09
CA ASP A 887 9.91 16.32 -5.24
C ASP A 887 8.52 15.64 -5.07
N GLN A 888 7.54 16.39 -4.55
CA GLN A 888 6.17 15.93 -4.27
C GLN A 888 5.35 15.75 -5.57
N GLY A 889 5.85 14.90 -6.47
CA GLY A 889 5.37 14.81 -7.86
C GLY A 889 5.41 13.42 -8.53
N SER A 890 5.80 12.35 -7.84
CA SER A 890 5.75 10.99 -8.44
C SER A 890 5.26 9.89 -7.49
N SER A 891 4.02 9.43 -7.73
CA SER A 891 3.37 8.37 -6.98
C SER A 891 4.09 7.02 -7.13
N THR A 892 4.66 6.51 -6.04
CA THR A 892 5.13 5.12 -5.92
C THR A 892 3.97 4.16 -6.22
N SER A 893 4.06 3.47 -7.34
CA SER A 893 3.03 2.56 -7.83
C SER A 893 3.56 1.14 -7.72
N THR A 894 3.05 0.39 -6.74
CA THR A 894 3.44 -0.98 -6.33
C THR A 894 3.06 -2.07 -7.34
N ALA A 895 2.94 -1.73 -8.62
CA ALA A 895 2.73 -2.68 -9.71
C ALA A 895 4.07 -2.99 -10.40
N VAL A 896 4.39 -4.27 -10.57
CA VAL A 896 5.52 -4.74 -11.38
C VAL A 896 5.40 -4.17 -12.80
N ARG A 897 6.53 -3.69 -13.35
CA ARG A 897 6.60 -3.00 -14.64
C ARG A 897 7.35 -3.86 -15.65
N GLY A 898 6.84 -3.92 -16.88
CA GLY A 898 7.29 -4.85 -17.92
C GLY A 898 6.51 -6.17 -17.91
N SER A 899 6.84 -7.06 -18.85
CA SER A 899 6.16 -8.34 -19.07
C SER A 899 6.87 -9.52 -18.43
N ILE A 900 6.10 -10.41 -17.82
CA ILE A 900 6.56 -11.62 -17.11
C ILE A 900 7.50 -12.43 -18.02
N GLY A 901 8.65 -12.86 -17.47
CA GLY A 901 9.74 -13.51 -18.21
C GLY A 901 10.86 -12.56 -18.66
N TYR A 902 10.52 -11.31 -19.01
CA TYR A 902 11.47 -10.31 -19.53
C TYR A 902 11.84 -9.24 -18.49
N VAL A 903 11.05 -9.09 -17.41
CA VAL A 903 11.28 -8.07 -16.36
C VAL A 903 12.62 -8.31 -15.64
N PRO A 904 13.49 -7.29 -15.50
CA PRO A 904 14.70 -7.38 -14.67
C PRO A 904 14.37 -7.70 -13.20
N PRO A 905 15.13 -8.60 -12.52
CA PRO A 905 14.84 -9.00 -11.15
C PRO A 905 14.69 -7.84 -10.17
N GLU A 906 15.49 -6.78 -10.32
CA GLU A 906 15.49 -5.62 -9.44
C GLU A 906 14.21 -4.77 -9.54
N TYR A 907 13.45 -4.86 -10.64
CA TYR A 907 12.14 -4.18 -10.76
C TYR A 907 11.06 -4.90 -9.94
N GLY A 908 11.19 -6.20 -9.72
CA GLY A 908 10.40 -6.95 -8.74
C GLY A 908 10.72 -6.55 -7.30
N MET A 909 11.95 -6.09 -7.05
CA MET A 909 12.44 -5.59 -5.75
C MET A 909 12.16 -4.09 -5.54
N GLY A 910 11.43 -3.43 -6.44
CA GLY A 910 11.03 -2.01 -6.31
C GLY A 910 12.09 -0.98 -6.70
N HIS A 911 13.19 -1.39 -7.35
CA HIS A 911 14.21 -0.45 -7.83
C HIS A 911 13.67 0.46 -8.96
N LYS A 912 14.36 1.59 -9.19
CA LYS A 912 14.01 2.55 -10.24
C LYS A 912 14.35 1.99 -11.63
N VAL A 913 13.43 2.17 -12.58
CA VAL A 913 13.61 1.90 -14.02
C VAL A 913 14.86 2.61 -14.55
N SER A 914 15.62 1.90 -15.39
CA SER A 914 17.03 2.12 -15.74
C SER A 914 17.37 1.55 -17.13
N THR A 915 18.36 2.12 -17.83
CA THR A 915 18.82 1.63 -19.15
C THR A 915 19.30 0.18 -19.11
N LEU A 916 19.98 -0.21 -18.03
CA LEU A 916 20.45 -1.58 -17.78
C LEU A 916 19.31 -2.61 -17.62
N GLY A 917 18.06 -2.18 -17.44
CA GLY A 917 16.90 -3.08 -17.46
C GLY A 917 16.37 -3.38 -18.86
N ASP A 918 16.48 -2.44 -19.81
CA ASP A 918 16.22 -2.75 -21.22
C ASP A 918 17.29 -3.71 -21.76
N ALA A 919 18.55 -3.59 -21.32
CA ALA A 919 19.63 -4.52 -21.68
C ALA A 919 19.33 -5.96 -21.20
N TYR A 920 18.82 -6.12 -19.97
CA TYR A 920 18.34 -7.43 -19.49
C TYR A 920 17.20 -7.97 -20.34
N SER A 921 16.19 -7.13 -20.61
CA SER A 921 15.03 -7.49 -21.43
C SER A 921 15.44 -7.91 -22.85
N TYR A 922 16.43 -7.22 -23.42
CA TYR A 922 17.05 -7.54 -24.71
C TYR A 922 17.79 -8.89 -24.67
N GLY A 923 18.56 -9.15 -23.61
CA GLY A 923 19.25 -10.42 -23.43
C GLY A 923 18.28 -11.60 -23.44
N ILE A 924 17.18 -11.52 -22.69
CA ILE A 924 16.14 -12.55 -22.69
C ILE A 924 15.51 -12.74 -24.08
N LEU A 925 15.16 -11.64 -24.76
CA LEU A 925 14.61 -11.67 -26.13
C LEU A 925 15.58 -12.34 -27.12
N LEU A 926 16.88 -12.06 -27.01
CA LEU A 926 17.92 -12.65 -27.86
C LEU A 926 18.07 -14.16 -27.62
N LEU A 927 17.98 -14.61 -26.36
CA LEU A 927 18.00 -16.04 -26.02
C LEU A 927 16.76 -16.78 -26.56
N GLU A 928 15.57 -16.19 -26.43
CA GLU A 928 14.32 -16.76 -26.97
C GLU A 928 14.38 -16.87 -28.50
N MET A 929 14.88 -15.82 -29.18
CA MET A 929 14.99 -15.79 -30.64
C MET A 929 15.89 -16.90 -31.22
N PHE A 930 16.85 -17.43 -30.44
CA PHE A 930 17.81 -18.46 -30.91
C PHE A 930 17.59 -19.86 -30.29
N THR A 931 16.87 -19.97 -29.17
CA THR A 931 16.42 -21.26 -28.60
C THR A 931 15.04 -21.70 -29.12
N GLY A 932 14.22 -20.75 -29.57
CA GLY A 932 12.79 -20.98 -29.86
C GLY A 932 11.92 -21.17 -28.62
N LYS A 933 12.49 -21.06 -27.41
CA LYS A 933 11.82 -21.34 -26.12
C LYS A 933 11.43 -20.07 -25.40
N ARG A 934 10.22 -20.04 -24.85
CA ARG A 934 9.69 -18.83 -24.18
C ARG A 934 10.25 -18.70 -22.78
N PRO A 935 10.54 -17.49 -22.26
CA PRO A 935 11.00 -17.30 -20.87
C PRO A 935 9.94 -17.59 -19.79
N THR A 936 8.77 -18.13 -20.18
CA THR A 936 7.66 -18.56 -19.32
C THR A 936 7.25 -20.02 -19.58
N GLU A 937 8.07 -20.79 -20.29
CA GLU A 937 7.80 -22.19 -20.66
C GLU A 937 7.91 -23.14 -19.46
N GLU A 938 6.86 -23.94 -19.22
CA GLU A 938 6.76 -24.81 -18.03
C GLU A 938 7.88 -25.86 -17.92
N ALA A 939 8.52 -26.20 -19.06
CA ALA A 939 9.58 -27.19 -19.17
C ALA A 939 10.87 -26.85 -18.39
N PHE A 940 11.06 -25.60 -17.96
CA PHE A 940 12.22 -25.21 -17.14
C PHE A 940 12.10 -25.58 -15.65
N GLY A 941 10.88 -25.84 -15.16
CA GLY A 941 10.62 -26.11 -13.75
C GLY A 941 10.79 -24.88 -12.84
N HIS A 942 10.57 -25.04 -11.54
CA HIS A 942 10.37 -23.93 -10.59
C HIS A 942 11.62 -23.08 -10.24
N HIS A 943 12.79 -23.36 -10.81
CA HIS A 943 14.07 -22.75 -10.40
C HIS A 943 14.97 -22.26 -11.56
N LEU A 944 14.56 -22.45 -12.83
CA LEU A 944 15.31 -21.99 -13.99
C LEU A 944 14.49 -20.97 -14.78
N ASN A 945 15.11 -19.84 -15.09
CA ASN A 945 14.64 -18.90 -16.11
C ASN A 945 15.45 -19.14 -17.41
N LEU A 946 15.09 -18.47 -18.51
CA LEU A 946 15.76 -18.67 -19.80
C LEU A 946 17.26 -18.30 -19.77
N HIS A 947 17.65 -17.30 -18.97
CA HIS A 947 19.06 -16.97 -18.75
C HIS A 947 19.83 -18.15 -18.14
N ASN A 948 19.35 -18.67 -17.00
CA ASN A 948 19.96 -19.80 -16.31
C ASN A 948 19.98 -21.06 -17.19
N PHE A 949 18.89 -21.31 -17.94
CA PHE A 949 18.78 -22.46 -18.85
C PHE A 949 19.87 -22.43 -19.93
N VAL A 950 20.07 -21.29 -20.61
CA VAL A 950 21.15 -21.17 -21.61
C VAL A 950 22.53 -21.13 -20.95
N GLN A 951 22.69 -20.40 -19.83
CA GLN A 951 23.96 -20.31 -19.11
C GLN A 951 24.47 -21.69 -18.64
N THR A 952 23.58 -22.58 -18.18
CA THR A 952 23.96 -23.96 -17.80
C THR A 952 24.27 -24.89 -18.98
N ALA A 953 23.82 -24.55 -20.20
CA ALA A 953 24.15 -25.31 -21.41
C ALA A 953 25.47 -24.87 -22.06
N LEU A 954 25.96 -23.66 -21.76
CA LEU A 954 27.22 -23.14 -22.30
C LEU A 954 28.43 -23.73 -21.55
N PRO A 955 29.50 -24.19 -22.23
CA PRO A 955 29.64 -24.28 -23.69
C PRO A 955 29.20 -25.62 -24.30
N ASP A 956 29.17 -26.70 -23.51
CA ASP A 956 29.22 -28.07 -24.02
C ASP A 956 27.90 -28.57 -24.63
N GLN A 957 26.76 -28.16 -24.05
CA GLN A 957 25.40 -28.56 -24.44
C GLN A 957 24.68 -27.48 -25.26
N ALA A 958 25.40 -26.44 -25.68
CA ALA A 958 24.82 -25.26 -26.33
C ALA A 958 24.02 -25.56 -27.61
N MET A 959 24.23 -26.71 -28.26
CA MET A 959 23.48 -27.14 -29.45
C MET A 959 22.17 -27.87 -29.14
N ASP A 960 22.05 -28.48 -27.96
CA ASP A 960 20.87 -29.29 -27.56
C ASP A 960 19.65 -28.41 -27.21
N ILE A 961 19.85 -27.09 -27.22
CA ILE A 961 18.88 -26.06 -26.84
C ILE A 961 18.56 -25.07 -27.98
N VAL A 962 19.13 -25.27 -29.17
CA VAL A 962 18.95 -24.39 -30.34
C VAL A 962 17.62 -24.67 -31.02
N ASP A 963 17.01 -23.64 -31.61
CA ASP A 963 15.86 -23.82 -32.52
C ASP A 963 16.26 -24.71 -33.71
N LEU A 964 15.64 -25.89 -33.80
CA LEU A 964 15.89 -26.90 -34.84
C LEU A 964 15.72 -26.35 -36.26
N SER A 965 14.91 -25.29 -36.46
CA SER A 965 14.80 -24.64 -37.78
C SER A 965 16.14 -24.11 -38.28
N LEU A 966 17.00 -23.59 -37.39
CA LEU A 966 18.31 -23.03 -37.74
C LEU A 966 19.33 -24.10 -38.11
N LEU A 967 19.19 -25.31 -37.54
CA LEU A 967 20.05 -26.44 -37.87
C LEU A 967 19.67 -27.06 -39.23
N SER A 968 18.39 -26.96 -39.62
CA SER A 968 17.90 -27.42 -40.93
C SER A 968 18.42 -26.62 -42.14
N GLU A 969 19.09 -25.48 -41.92
CA GLU A 969 19.71 -24.66 -42.97
C GLU A 969 21.09 -25.19 -43.44
N ALA A 970 21.67 -26.19 -42.76
CA ALA A 970 22.99 -26.71 -43.08
C ALA A 970 22.98 -27.61 -44.34
N GLY A 971 23.45 -27.08 -45.48
CA GLY A 971 23.64 -27.87 -46.70
C GLY A 971 24.84 -28.82 -46.66
N ASP A 972 25.82 -28.54 -45.79
CA ASP A 972 26.95 -29.44 -45.50
C ASP A 972 27.46 -29.32 -44.04
N ARG A 973 28.32 -30.25 -43.65
CA ARG A 973 28.92 -30.36 -42.31
C ARG A 973 29.88 -29.21 -41.97
N GLN A 974 30.39 -28.49 -42.97
CA GLN A 974 31.22 -27.30 -42.77
C GLN A 974 30.35 -26.06 -42.49
N GLN A 975 29.14 -26.00 -43.05
CA GLN A 975 28.12 -24.99 -42.75
C GLN A 975 27.49 -25.22 -41.38
N GLU A 976 27.19 -26.47 -41.01
CA GLU A 976 26.75 -26.88 -39.67
C GLU A 976 27.67 -26.33 -38.57
N ILE A 977 28.99 -26.46 -38.75
CA ILE A 977 29.99 -25.93 -37.80
C ILE A 977 29.97 -24.39 -37.75
N LYS A 978 29.76 -23.68 -38.88
CA LYS A 978 29.63 -22.21 -38.88
C LYS A 978 28.38 -21.74 -38.15
N ILE A 979 27.27 -22.47 -38.31
CA ILE A 979 26.01 -22.21 -37.61
C ILE A 979 26.22 -22.41 -36.10
N ARG A 980 26.89 -23.50 -35.69
CA ARG A 980 27.30 -23.75 -34.29
C ARG A 980 28.17 -22.63 -33.71
N ASP A 981 29.28 -22.29 -34.38
CA ASP A 981 30.18 -21.18 -33.98
C ASP A 981 29.39 -19.89 -33.74
N CYS A 982 28.48 -19.57 -34.67
CA CYS A 982 27.70 -18.35 -34.68
C CYS A 982 26.70 -18.29 -33.53
N ILE A 983 25.90 -19.34 -33.34
CA ILE A 983 24.84 -19.38 -32.32
C ILE A 983 25.44 -19.43 -30.91
N PHE A 984 26.57 -20.12 -30.72
CA PHE A 984 27.31 -20.10 -29.46
C PHE A 984 27.65 -18.67 -29.01
N SER A 985 28.27 -17.86 -29.89
CA SER A 985 28.61 -16.48 -29.53
C SER A 985 27.41 -15.53 -29.45
N VAL A 986 26.26 -15.87 -30.07
CA VAL A 986 25.00 -15.14 -29.80
C VAL A 986 24.49 -15.42 -28.39
N PHE A 987 24.55 -16.68 -27.92
CA PHE A 987 24.19 -17.02 -26.55
C PHE A 987 25.13 -16.37 -25.51
N GLU A 988 26.43 -16.25 -25.79
CA GLU A 988 27.36 -15.47 -24.94
C GLU A 988 26.92 -14.01 -24.78
N VAL A 989 26.44 -13.36 -25.85
CA VAL A 989 25.89 -11.99 -25.80
C VAL A 989 24.57 -11.96 -25.03
N GLY A 990 23.64 -12.88 -25.32
CA GLY A 990 22.34 -12.94 -24.64
C GLY A 990 22.45 -13.12 -23.13
N VAL A 991 23.31 -14.04 -22.68
CA VAL A 991 23.63 -14.24 -21.26
C VAL A 991 24.29 -13.00 -20.66
N ALA A 992 25.31 -12.43 -21.30
CA ALA A 992 26.00 -11.24 -20.78
C ALA A 992 25.09 -9.99 -20.69
N CYS A 993 24.11 -9.82 -21.57
CA CYS A 993 23.10 -8.77 -21.46
C CYS A 993 22.10 -9.01 -20.31
N SER A 994 21.81 -10.27 -19.98
CA SER A 994 20.76 -10.68 -19.02
C SER A 994 21.29 -11.14 -17.63
N MET A 995 22.51 -10.77 -17.25
CA MET A 995 23.05 -10.99 -15.90
C MET A 995 22.12 -10.44 -14.81
N GLU A 996 21.97 -11.14 -13.68
CA GLU A 996 21.08 -10.69 -12.59
C GLU A 996 21.47 -9.32 -12.02
N SER A 997 22.76 -9.11 -11.74
CA SER A 997 23.33 -7.84 -11.28
C SER A 997 23.38 -6.81 -12.41
N PRO A 998 22.79 -5.60 -12.26
CA PRO A 998 22.83 -4.57 -13.29
C PRO A 998 24.25 -4.08 -13.65
N LEU A 999 25.20 -4.15 -12.72
CA LEU A 999 26.59 -3.68 -12.95
C LEU A 999 27.39 -4.63 -13.86
N ASP A 1000 26.98 -5.90 -13.94
CA ASP A 1000 27.64 -6.95 -14.71
C ASP A 1000 26.99 -7.16 -16.08
N ARG A 1001 25.93 -6.39 -16.41
CA ARG A 1001 25.25 -6.46 -17.71
C ARG A 1001 26.04 -5.76 -18.81
N MET A 1002 26.17 -6.43 -19.94
CA MET A 1002 26.71 -5.86 -21.17
C MET A 1002 25.82 -4.71 -21.67
N ASP A 1003 26.42 -3.54 -21.90
CA ASP A 1003 25.72 -2.39 -22.46
C ASP A 1003 25.47 -2.55 -23.97
N MET A 1004 24.46 -1.84 -24.48
CA MET A 1004 23.97 -2.04 -25.85
C MET A 1004 25.03 -1.77 -26.93
N THR A 1005 25.99 -0.86 -26.71
CA THR A 1005 27.06 -0.61 -27.69
C THR A 1005 27.99 -1.81 -27.83
N GLU A 1006 28.36 -2.45 -26.71
CA GLU A 1006 29.19 -3.66 -26.73
C GLU A 1006 28.42 -4.86 -27.32
N ALA A 1007 27.11 -4.97 -27.05
CA ALA A 1007 26.25 -5.99 -27.65
C ALA A 1007 26.18 -5.83 -29.18
N ILE A 1008 25.91 -4.62 -29.69
CA ILE A 1008 25.92 -4.29 -31.12
C ILE A 1008 27.27 -4.61 -31.76
N ARG A 1009 28.37 -4.20 -31.10
CA ARG A 1009 29.74 -4.45 -31.59
C ARG A 1009 30.04 -5.94 -31.70
N LYS A 1010 29.64 -6.76 -30.72
CA LYS A 1010 29.79 -8.22 -30.77
C LYS A 1010 28.93 -8.85 -31.85
N LEU A 1011 27.65 -8.48 -31.97
CA LEU A 1011 26.73 -9.05 -32.96
C LEU A 1011 27.15 -8.74 -34.40
N HIS A 1012 27.66 -7.54 -34.67
CA HIS A 1012 28.27 -7.23 -35.97
C HIS A 1012 29.51 -8.06 -36.28
N LEU A 1013 30.37 -8.34 -35.29
CA LEU A 1013 31.54 -9.22 -35.47
C LEU A 1013 31.13 -10.68 -35.71
N ILE A 1014 30.11 -11.18 -35.01
CA ILE A 1014 29.55 -12.53 -35.20
C ILE A 1014 28.99 -12.66 -36.62
N LYS A 1015 28.14 -11.71 -37.04
CA LYS A 1015 27.57 -11.67 -38.40
C LYS A 1015 28.67 -11.61 -39.47
N ALA A 1016 29.64 -10.71 -39.33
CA ALA A 1016 30.74 -10.59 -40.28
C ALA A 1016 31.60 -11.86 -40.35
N GLY A 1017 31.83 -12.52 -39.21
CA GLY A 1017 32.54 -13.80 -39.12
C GLY A 1017 31.79 -14.97 -39.79
N TYR A 1018 30.45 -14.93 -39.82
CA TYR A 1018 29.62 -15.86 -40.57
C TYR A 1018 29.67 -15.55 -42.08
N GLU A 1019 29.29 -14.34 -42.50
CA GLU A 1019 29.21 -13.94 -43.93
C GLU A 1019 30.56 -14.03 -44.66
N ALA A 1020 31.67 -13.71 -44.00
CA ALA A 1020 33.01 -13.84 -44.58
C ALA A 1020 33.43 -15.31 -44.82
N LYS A 1021 32.83 -16.27 -44.10
CA LYS A 1021 33.02 -17.72 -44.30
C LYS A 1021 32.09 -18.30 -45.38
N GLU A 1022 31.10 -17.55 -45.91
CA GLU A 1022 30.28 -17.99 -47.06
C GLU A 1022 30.92 -17.64 -48.41
N ARG A 1023 31.46 -16.41 -48.56
CA ARG A 1023 32.07 -15.94 -49.83
C ARG A 1023 33.32 -16.71 -50.27
N ARG A 1024 33.80 -17.69 -49.48
CA ARG A 1024 34.89 -18.63 -49.81
C ARG A 1024 34.41 -19.99 -50.33
N ILE A 1025 33.11 -20.20 -50.48
CA ILE A 1025 32.53 -21.45 -51.03
C ILE A 1025 31.79 -21.20 -52.37
N GLY A 1026 31.37 -19.95 -52.64
CA GLY A 1026 30.81 -19.55 -53.93
C GLY A 1026 31.86 -19.13 -54.98
N MET A 1027 33.06 -19.72 -54.98
CA MET A 1027 34.17 -19.38 -55.88
C MET A 1027 35.06 -20.59 -56.18
#